data_AF-A0A5C3DUI9-F1
#
_entry.id   AF-A0A5C3DUI9-F1
#
_cell.length_a   1.000
_cell.length_b   1.000
_cell.length_c   1.000
_cell.angle_alpha   90.00
_cell.angle_beta   90.00
_cell.angle_gamma   90.00
#
_symmetry.space_group_name_H-M   'P 1'
#
loop_
_entity.id
_entity.type
_entity.pdbx_description
1 polymer ?
#
loop_
_entity_poly.entity_id
_entity_poly.type
_entity_poly.pdbx_seq_one_letter_code
_entity_poly.pdbx_strand_id
1 'polypeptide(L)'
;MSLPQPPQNARYAVSTVTLEVPLPSPIKQDSPNPYTYQEGGVTKELLTTDTILVTIYYPSSSVKDAAPGRSLDWLEAPKLRSIGGLLKYAGIPKYLALPIILPAYSVVSQKLRAVVDAPLASDAPSEGFPVAVFSHGMGGTRTTYSAYCSSLAGSGIVVAAVEHRDGSSASTTIHHSLGKESQSSSGLFRWLSGGSDGVENKIYVRPTEVDGKPEPMDVRRAQVEFRRREVVAALNVLQEINAGKASNLVESCTRTQRDDNKIREHRSHLLSGFSSKLKMQDPWLIGHSFGGSTAIQTLRHTDCPFGQALVLDPWVEPIPITGADIVPVSKPLYTINSEDFTQWKTHMDDVTTISRESKASTGGKGWLLTIGAEGTEKSDAASLAASKTAGPPSRLVIVHDMFGTLFGLDACIEALQSLFPDQLESRKGVPKIVPELVIMDWFHGTQRDFTYSSVCGQYKPIAEVFKGTLPRVLLQAGILPKKNGKGEALTKAGSYADDGPAEEALENPFEPVVVETMMGALKKLRPRPGMVDALTRIYRDRDGKGRLPPGVDKVDVWAATNGSLQLGRASFLRALGESDGADLDSEAARSGRSVQDNSIGSGIGLFSCDEIGVAKPDPKVYAEVLRRIKAEPLDPNSAQKEYQGIWFVASHTWDTFAAKQAGFRTAWVTYEEFYSCPSVYGTPDVVGRNLEEVSEKILAFERELASKDNAAPAKAWTYHKDQQVQETKASQHTSFSDFPFLLPSMSKFVGSVGSQAILEVNVGIMQRMILEDKREEDQGVFEGLKGENDKQAWRIWKEGKARPGDLDESVIGSDGDRLGRLVVHAL
;
A
#
# COMPACT_ATOMS: atom_id res chain seq x y z
N MET A 1 9.48 -34.32 -17.61
CA MET A 1 9.15 -32.89 -17.76
C MET A 1 7.91 -32.82 -18.62
N SER A 2 6.79 -32.48 -18.01
CA SER A 2 5.53 -32.27 -18.71
C SER A 2 4.66 -31.38 -17.84
N LEU A 3 3.79 -30.62 -18.48
CA LEU A 3 2.75 -29.88 -17.78
C LEU A 3 1.89 -30.84 -16.93
N PRO A 4 1.50 -30.42 -15.71
CA PRO A 4 0.64 -31.22 -14.85
C PRO A 4 -0.72 -31.44 -15.50
N GLN A 5 -1.34 -32.58 -15.20
CA GLN A 5 -2.72 -32.82 -15.62
C GLN A 5 -3.66 -31.95 -14.80
N PRO A 6 -4.85 -31.60 -15.33
CA PRO A 6 -5.92 -31.08 -14.49
C PRO A 6 -6.17 -32.01 -13.29
N PRO A 7 -6.62 -31.47 -12.14
CA PRO A 7 -6.90 -32.26 -10.94
C PRO A 7 -7.74 -33.50 -11.25
N GLN A 8 -7.47 -34.62 -10.59
CA GLN A 8 -8.20 -35.87 -10.88
C GLN A 8 -9.71 -35.76 -10.60
N ASN A 9 -10.08 -34.85 -9.70
CA ASN A 9 -11.46 -34.52 -9.34
C ASN A 9 -12.03 -33.34 -10.15
N ALA A 10 -11.39 -32.91 -11.24
CA ALA A 10 -11.91 -31.84 -12.09
C ALA A 10 -13.34 -32.16 -12.55
N ARG A 11 -14.24 -31.17 -12.41
CA ARG A 11 -15.66 -31.31 -12.76
C ARG A 11 -15.87 -31.41 -14.26
N TYR A 12 -15.03 -30.75 -15.04
CA TYR A 12 -15.17 -30.62 -16.48
C TYR A 12 -13.88 -31.02 -17.21
N ALA A 13 -14.03 -31.49 -18.44
CA ALA A 13 -12.91 -31.50 -19.38
C ALA A 13 -12.50 -30.06 -19.71
N VAL A 14 -11.27 -29.86 -20.19
CA VAL A 14 -10.77 -28.53 -20.53
C VAL A 14 -10.54 -28.41 -22.03
N SER A 15 -11.08 -27.34 -22.59
CA SER A 15 -10.85 -26.96 -23.98
C SER A 15 -10.28 -25.55 -24.07
N THR A 16 -9.65 -25.25 -25.20
CA THR A 16 -9.06 -23.94 -25.51
C THR A 16 -9.50 -23.45 -26.88
N VAL A 17 -9.60 -22.13 -27.03
CA VAL A 17 -9.77 -21.45 -28.32
C VAL A 17 -8.89 -20.21 -28.31
N THR A 18 -8.20 -19.93 -29.41
CA THR A 18 -7.31 -18.77 -29.53
C THR A 18 -7.87 -17.79 -30.56
N LEU A 19 -8.01 -16.52 -30.17
CA LEU A 19 -8.62 -15.47 -30.97
C LEU A 19 -7.70 -14.26 -31.02
N GLU A 20 -7.45 -13.76 -32.22
CA GLU A 20 -6.75 -12.49 -32.47
C GLU A 20 -7.73 -11.52 -33.10
N VAL A 21 -8.27 -10.61 -32.30
CA VAL A 21 -9.42 -9.78 -32.66
C VAL A 21 -8.95 -8.35 -32.97
N PRO A 22 -9.31 -7.77 -34.12
CA PRO A 22 -9.08 -6.36 -34.39
C PRO A 22 -9.72 -5.46 -33.34
N LEU A 23 -8.96 -4.46 -32.89
CA LEU A 23 -9.47 -3.45 -31.97
C LEU A 23 -10.24 -2.37 -32.75
N PRO A 24 -11.36 -1.84 -32.21
CA PRO A 24 -12.08 -0.72 -32.84
C PRO A 24 -11.21 0.53 -33.04
N SER A 25 -10.21 0.70 -32.19
CA SER A 25 -9.17 1.72 -32.31
C SER A 25 -7.85 1.15 -31.78
N PRO A 26 -6.72 1.39 -32.46
CA PRO A 26 -5.43 0.90 -31.98
C PRO A 26 -5.12 1.38 -30.56
N ILE A 27 -4.56 0.51 -29.73
CA ILE A 27 -3.96 0.89 -28.46
C ILE A 27 -2.57 1.45 -28.78
N LYS A 28 -2.30 2.67 -28.31
CA LYS A 28 -1.02 3.37 -28.46
C LYS A 28 -0.62 4.01 -27.14
N GLN A 29 0.65 4.31 -26.97
CA GLN A 29 1.13 5.13 -25.85
C GLN A 29 0.54 6.54 -25.93
N ASP A 30 -0.03 7.01 -24.83
CA ASP A 30 -0.58 8.36 -24.69
C ASP A 30 0.58 9.36 -24.43
N SER A 31 1.40 9.59 -25.45
CA SER A 31 2.56 10.48 -25.41
C SER A 31 2.76 11.16 -26.78
N PRO A 32 3.11 12.45 -26.83
CA PRO A 32 3.52 13.10 -28.08
C PRO A 32 4.82 12.53 -28.66
N ASN A 33 5.65 11.91 -27.80
CA ASN A 33 6.89 11.24 -28.16
C ASN A 33 6.81 9.78 -27.70
N PRO A 34 6.19 8.87 -28.48
CA PRO A 34 6.07 7.47 -28.11
C PRO A 34 7.43 6.79 -28.08
N TYR A 35 7.60 5.80 -27.20
CA TYR A 35 8.84 5.03 -27.14
C TYR A 35 9.04 4.23 -28.41
N THR A 36 10.25 4.31 -28.97
CA THR A 36 10.66 3.54 -30.15
C THR A 36 11.86 2.65 -29.84
N TYR A 37 12.13 1.67 -30.68
CA TYR A 37 13.32 0.82 -30.61
C TYR A 37 13.75 0.38 -32.01
N GLN A 38 15.02 -0.02 -32.14
CA GLN A 38 15.60 -0.49 -33.39
C GLN A 38 15.45 -2.02 -33.54
N GLU A 39 14.89 -2.48 -34.65
CA GLU A 39 14.86 -3.89 -35.03
C GLU A 39 15.16 -4.05 -36.52
N GLY A 40 16.23 -4.79 -36.85
CA GLY A 40 16.58 -5.06 -38.25
C GLY A 40 16.92 -3.81 -39.07
N GLY A 41 17.37 -2.73 -38.42
CA GLY A 41 17.66 -1.44 -39.07
C GLY A 41 16.44 -0.56 -39.30
N VAL A 42 15.29 -0.91 -38.71
CA VAL A 42 14.04 -0.14 -38.78
C VAL A 42 13.65 0.33 -37.37
N THR A 43 13.29 1.61 -37.26
CA THR A 43 12.68 2.18 -36.05
C THR A 43 11.23 1.71 -35.93
N LYS A 44 10.85 1.13 -34.79
CA LYS A 44 9.49 0.68 -34.49
C LYS A 44 8.96 1.31 -33.20
N GLU A 45 7.66 1.59 -33.14
CA GLU A 45 6.99 1.95 -31.90
C GLU A 45 6.92 0.74 -30.95
N LEU A 46 7.27 0.96 -29.68
CA LEU A 46 7.25 -0.09 -28.66
C LEU A 46 5.82 -0.43 -28.24
N LEU A 47 5.02 0.60 -27.93
CA LEU A 47 3.71 0.51 -27.31
C LEU A 47 2.62 0.83 -28.31
N THR A 48 2.37 -0.09 -29.24
CA THR A 48 1.35 0.03 -30.28
C THR A 48 0.79 -1.35 -30.64
N THR A 49 -0.53 -1.45 -30.81
CA THR A 49 -1.18 -2.63 -31.39
C THR A 49 -2.58 -2.30 -31.93
N ASP A 50 -2.97 -2.98 -33.01
CA ASP A 50 -4.27 -2.89 -33.69
C ASP A 50 -5.16 -4.11 -33.42
N THR A 51 -4.67 -5.10 -32.68
CA THR A 51 -5.36 -6.36 -32.37
C THR A 51 -5.16 -6.74 -30.91
N ILE A 52 -6.02 -7.59 -30.37
CA ILE A 52 -5.83 -8.26 -29.08
C ILE A 52 -5.76 -9.77 -29.28
N LEU A 53 -4.75 -10.42 -28.70
CA LEU A 53 -4.62 -11.88 -28.74
C LEU A 53 -4.96 -12.49 -27.38
N VAL A 54 -5.92 -13.41 -27.39
CA VAL A 54 -6.35 -14.16 -26.21
C VAL A 54 -6.40 -15.66 -26.49
N THR A 55 -6.04 -16.47 -25.49
CA THR A 55 -6.43 -17.88 -25.42
C THR A 55 -7.44 -18.06 -24.30
N ILE A 56 -8.64 -18.49 -24.66
CA ILE A 56 -9.73 -18.75 -23.73
C ILE A 56 -9.66 -20.23 -23.33
N TYR A 57 -9.51 -20.49 -22.04
CA TYR A 57 -9.60 -21.81 -21.41
C TYR A 57 -11.00 -21.95 -20.82
N TYR A 58 -11.70 -23.05 -21.11
CA TYR A 58 -13.10 -23.19 -20.72
C TYR A 58 -13.54 -24.64 -20.44
N PRO A 59 -14.61 -24.82 -19.64
CA PRO A 59 -15.20 -26.13 -19.35
C PRO A 59 -15.78 -26.80 -20.60
N SER A 60 -15.54 -28.09 -20.80
CA SER A 60 -16.01 -28.86 -21.97
C SER A 60 -16.66 -30.19 -21.58
N SER A 61 -17.53 -30.72 -22.46
CA SER A 61 -18.45 -31.83 -22.19
C SER A 61 -17.88 -33.26 -22.29
N SER A 62 -16.61 -33.50 -22.69
CA SER A 62 -16.16 -34.88 -22.96
C SER A 62 -14.67 -35.17 -22.69
N VAL A 63 -14.41 -36.35 -22.08
CA VAL A 63 -13.16 -37.13 -22.23
C VAL A 63 -13.45 -38.63 -22.44
N LYS A 64 -14.60 -39.03 -23.03
CA LYS A 64 -14.85 -40.47 -23.27
C LYS A 64 -14.93 -40.93 -24.73
N ASP A 65 -15.26 -40.07 -25.69
CA ASP A 65 -15.49 -40.53 -27.09
C ASP A 65 -14.94 -39.63 -28.22
N ALA A 66 -14.00 -38.72 -27.95
CA ALA A 66 -13.39 -37.92 -29.01
C ALA A 66 -12.07 -38.52 -29.51
N ALA A 67 -11.93 -38.68 -30.83
CA ALA A 67 -10.66 -38.90 -31.52
C ALA A 67 -9.57 -37.96 -30.98
N PRO A 68 -8.27 -38.31 -31.02
CA PRO A 68 -7.20 -37.49 -30.45
C PRO A 68 -7.28 -36.05 -30.99
N GLY A 69 -7.87 -35.16 -30.19
CA GLY A 69 -8.06 -33.76 -30.56
C GLY A 69 -6.73 -33.05 -30.67
N ARG A 70 -6.66 -32.04 -31.54
CA ARG A 70 -5.47 -31.19 -31.64
C ARG A 70 -5.28 -30.45 -30.31
N SER A 71 -4.07 -30.49 -29.76
CA SER A 71 -3.67 -29.66 -28.62
C SER A 71 -2.79 -28.50 -29.08
N LEU A 72 -2.89 -27.37 -28.39
CA LEU A 72 -2.07 -26.18 -28.63
C LEU A 72 -0.63 -26.42 -28.15
N ASP A 73 0.35 -25.90 -28.89
CA ASP A 73 1.74 -25.92 -28.45
C ASP A 73 1.94 -24.94 -27.27
N TRP A 74 2.71 -25.34 -26.26
CA TRP A 74 3.07 -24.45 -25.15
C TRP A 74 3.93 -23.28 -25.61
N LEU A 75 4.89 -23.56 -26.50
CA LEU A 75 5.71 -22.54 -27.14
C LEU A 75 5.21 -22.30 -28.57
N GLU A 76 4.65 -21.12 -28.80
CA GLU A 76 4.10 -20.76 -30.11
C GLU A 76 5.20 -20.63 -31.19
N ALA A 77 4.82 -20.96 -32.43
CA ALA A 77 5.65 -20.76 -33.61
C ALA A 77 5.70 -19.27 -34.01
N PRO A 78 6.85 -18.75 -34.51
CA PRO A 78 8.08 -19.48 -34.83
C PRO A 78 8.91 -19.83 -33.60
N LYS A 79 9.10 -21.13 -33.31
CA LYS A 79 9.63 -21.60 -32.02
C LYS A 79 11.02 -21.06 -31.70
N LEU A 80 11.88 -20.92 -32.71
CA LEU A 80 13.23 -20.34 -32.55
C LEU A 80 13.20 -18.87 -32.10
N ARG A 81 12.21 -18.08 -32.54
CA ARG A 81 12.04 -16.70 -32.08
C ARG A 81 11.56 -16.68 -30.63
N SER A 82 10.62 -17.55 -30.27
CA SER A 82 10.13 -17.69 -28.91
C SER A 82 11.23 -18.09 -27.92
N ILE A 83 12.10 -19.04 -28.29
CA ILE A 83 13.31 -19.37 -27.53
C ILE A 83 14.24 -18.16 -27.45
N GLY A 84 14.49 -17.47 -28.56
CA GLY A 84 15.33 -16.29 -28.60
C GLY A 84 14.84 -15.18 -27.66
N GLY A 85 13.52 -14.99 -27.57
CA GLY A 85 12.85 -14.10 -26.63
C GLY A 85 13.07 -14.47 -25.17
N LEU A 86 12.87 -15.75 -24.82
CA LEU A 86 13.12 -16.27 -23.47
C LEU A 86 14.59 -16.12 -23.05
N LEU A 87 15.53 -16.45 -23.95
CA LEU A 87 16.97 -16.26 -23.70
C LEU A 87 17.32 -14.78 -23.52
N LYS A 88 16.71 -13.90 -24.33
CA LYS A 88 16.90 -12.45 -24.25
C LYS A 88 16.40 -11.90 -22.90
N TYR A 89 15.26 -12.38 -22.43
CA TYR A 89 14.71 -12.06 -21.11
C TYR A 89 15.62 -12.56 -19.98
N ALA A 90 16.09 -13.80 -20.06
CA ALA A 90 17.01 -14.40 -19.08
C ALA A 90 18.43 -13.78 -19.08
N GLY A 91 18.72 -12.81 -19.95
CA GLY A 91 20.03 -12.17 -20.04
C GLY A 91 21.12 -13.06 -20.65
N ILE A 92 20.76 -14.16 -21.31
CA ILE A 92 21.70 -15.14 -21.83
C ILE A 92 22.16 -14.73 -23.25
N PRO A 93 23.47 -14.54 -23.50
CA PRO A 93 23.98 -14.20 -24.81
C PRO A 93 23.67 -15.24 -25.89
N LYS A 94 23.32 -14.80 -27.11
CA LYS A 94 22.91 -15.69 -28.22
C LYS A 94 23.94 -16.78 -28.58
N TYR A 95 25.24 -16.53 -28.37
CA TYR A 95 26.30 -17.51 -28.65
C TYR A 95 26.39 -18.64 -27.61
N LEU A 96 25.78 -18.47 -26.43
CA LEU A 96 25.62 -19.52 -25.41
C LEU A 96 24.30 -20.30 -25.56
N ALA A 97 23.49 -20.00 -26.59
CA ALA A 97 22.18 -20.59 -26.78
C ALA A 97 22.23 -22.09 -27.11
N LEU A 98 23.18 -22.55 -27.92
CA LEU A 98 23.29 -23.94 -28.39
C LEU A 98 23.35 -25.00 -27.27
N PRO A 99 24.22 -24.88 -26.24
CA PRO A 99 24.25 -25.83 -25.12
C PRO A 99 23.00 -25.78 -24.22
N ILE A 100 22.19 -24.71 -24.28
CA ILE A 100 20.95 -24.54 -23.50
C ILE A 100 19.72 -25.02 -24.29
N ILE A 101 19.72 -24.85 -25.61
CA ILE A 101 18.65 -25.27 -26.52
C ILE A 101 18.54 -26.80 -26.57
N LEU A 102 19.65 -27.53 -26.45
CA LEU A 102 19.68 -28.99 -26.51
C LEU A 102 18.87 -29.66 -25.37
N PRO A 103 19.07 -29.30 -24.08
CA PRO A 103 18.19 -29.75 -22.99
C PRO A 103 16.74 -29.22 -23.08
N ALA A 104 16.57 -27.99 -23.58
CA ALA A 104 15.26 -27.34 -23.73
C ALA A 104 14.44 -27.87 -24.93
N TYR A 105 14.98 -28.75 -25.78
CA TYR A 105 14.24 -29.38 -26.88
C TYR A 105 12.96 -30.08 -26.41
N SER A 106 13.00 -30.66 -25.20
CA SER A 106 11.84 -31.25 -24.55
C SER A 106 10.71 -30.26 -24.25
N VAL A 107 11.01 -28.96 -24.10
CA VAL A 107 10.06 -27.85 -23.90
C VAL A 107 9.45 -27.41 -25.22
N VAL A 108 10.23 -27.39 -26.29
CA VAL A 108 9.82 -26.95 -27.65
C VAL A 108 8.70 -27.81 -28.22
N SER A 109 8.62 -29.08 -27.84
CA SER A 109 7.59 -30.03 -28.27
C SER A 109 6.41 -30.17 -27.29
N GLN A 110 6.39 -29.43 -26.18
CA GLN A 110 5.31 -29.51 -25.19
C GLN A 110 4.00 -28.95 -25.76
N LYS A 111 2.92 -29.62 -25.38
CA LYS A 111 1.55 -29.23 -25.70
C LYS A 111 0.77 -29.03 -24.42
N LEU A 112 -0.19 -28.11 -24.48
CA LEU A 112 -1.13 -27.88 -23.39
C LEU A 112 -1.93 -29.16 -23.10
N ARG A 113 -2.28 -29.37 -21.82
CA ARG A 113 -3.17 -30.46 -21.37
C ARG A 113 -4.64 -30.11 -21.58
N ALA A 114 -4.96 -29.57 -22.75
CA ALA A 114 -6.30 -29.18 -23.16
C ALA A 114 -6.50 -29.47 -24.66
N VAL A 115 -7.74 -29.79 -25.03
CA VAL A 115 -8.14 -29.96 -26.44
C VAL A 115 -8.41 -28.58 -27.05
N VAL A 116 -8.20 -28.42 -28.35
CA VAL A 116 -8.56 -27.20 -29.08
C VAL A 116 -9.95 -27.36 -29.69
N ASP A 117 -10.75 -26.30 -29.58
CA ASP A 117 -12.03 -26.13 -30.27
C ASP A 117 -13.10 -27.22 -29.97
N ALA A 118 -13.08 -27.81 -28.76
CA ALA A 118 -14.13 -28.73 -28.29
C ALA A 118 -15.34 -27.96 -27.69
N PRO A 119 -16.59 -28.45 -27.82
CA PRO A 119 -17.78 -27.73 -27.34
C PRO A 119 -17.76 -27.36 -25.85
N LEU A 120 -18.32 -26.20 -25.51
CA LEU A 120 -18.57 -25.79 -24.12
C LEU A 120 -19.42 -26.85 -23.38
N ALA A 121 -19.19 -27.01 -22.08
CA ALA A 121 -19.99 -27.88 -21.22
C ALA A 121 -21.50 -27.58 -21.34
N SER A 122 -22.31 -28.62 -21.54
CA SER A 122 -23.77 -28.48 -21.75
C SER A 122 -24.54 -28.14 -20.48
N ASP A 123 -24.03 -28.55 -19.31
CA ASP A 123 -24.59 -28.35 -17.98
C ASP A 123 -24.08 -27.05 -17.33
N ALA A 124 -24.31 -25.93 -18.01
CA ALA A 124 -23.95 -24.61 -17.48
C ALA A 124 -24.69 -24.33 -16.15
N PRO A 125 -24.04 -23.64 -15.18
CA PRO A 125 -24.72 -23.13 -14.00
C PRO A 125 -25.88 -22.20 -14.39
N SER A 126 -26.90 -22.05 -13.51
CA SER A 126 -28.06 -21.20 -13.77
C SER A 126 -27.71 -19.74 -14.05
N GLU A 127 -26.67 -19.23 -13.39
CA GLU A 127 -26.14 -17.87 -13.56
C GLU A 127 -25.07 -17.76 -14.67
N GLY A 128 -24.81 -18.85 -15.40
CA GLY A 128 -23.70 -18.97 -16.35
C GLY A 128 -22.35 -19.28 -15.70
N PHE A 129 -21.34 -19.57 -16.53
CA PHE A 129 -19.97 -19.80 -16.09
C PHE A 129 -19.30 -18.48 -15.67
N PRO A 130 -18.73 -18.37 -14.46
CA PRO A 130 -17.92 -17.23 -14.07
C PRO A 130 -16.75 -16.99 -15.01
N VAL A 131 -16.40 -15.71 -15.21
CA VAL A 131 -15.33 -15.31 -16.13
C VAL A 131 -14.16 -14.65 -15.40
N ALA A 132 -12.96 -14.91 -15.88
CA ALA A 132 -11.74 -14.24 -15.47
C ALA A 132 -10.88 -13.84 -16.68
N VAL A 133 -10.19 -12.71 -16.59
CA VAL A 133 -9.10 -12.34 -17.50
C VAL A 133 -7.77 -12.57 -16.78
N PHE A 134 -6.83 -13.24 -17.43
CA PHE A 134 -5.52 -13.54 -16.87
C PHE A 134 -4.41 -12.75 -17.58
N SER A 135 -3.57 -12.09 -16.78
CA SER A 135 -2.46 -11.24 -17.21
C SER A 135 -1.11 -11.84 -16.77
N HIS A 136 -0.24 -12.18 -17.73
CA HIS A 136 1.00 -12.91 -17.46
C HIS A 136 2.11 -12.05 -16.81
N GLY A 137 3.13 -12.68 -16.22
CA GLY A 137 4.34 -11.97 -15.79
C GLY A 137 5.22 -11.52 -16.96
N MET A 138 6.24 -10.71 -16.69
CA MET A 138 7.23 -10.31 -17.69
C MET A 138 7.98 -11.55 -18.22
N GLY A 139 8.22 -11.61 -19.54
CA GLY A 139 8.75 -12.80 -20.20
C GLY A 139 7.73 -13.94 -20.37
N GLY A 140 6.53 -13.81 -19.82
CA GLY A 140 5.42 -14.75 -20.01
C GLY A 140 4.71 -14.59 -21.36
N THR A 141 3.75 -15.48 -21.61
CA THR A 141 2.83 -15.45 -22.76
C THR A 141 1.44 -15.93 -22.30
N ARG A 142 0.45 -15.97 -23.20
CA ARG A 142 -0.89 -16.54 -22.88
C ARG A 142 -0.87 -18.06 -22.56
N THR A 143 0.25 -18.74 -22.82
CA THR A 143 0.42 -20.19 -22.61
C THR A 143 1.37 -20.53 -21.46
N THR A 144 2.06 -19.57 -20.84
CA THR A 144 3.00 -19.83 -19.73
C THR A 144 2.35 -20.11 -18.37
N TYR A 145 1.02 -20.04 -18.30
CA TYR A 145 0.20 -20.28 -17.09
C TYR A 145 -0.88 -21.33 -17.36
N SER A 146 -0.64 -22.21 -18.34
CA SER A 146 -1.66 -23.11 -18.87
C SER A 146 -2.13 -24.13 -17.84
N ALA A 147 -1.27 -24.57 -16.92
CA ALA A 147 -1.68 -25.45 -15.81
C ALA A 147 -2.71 -24.78 -14.89
N TYR A 148 -2.45 -23.53 -14.52
CA TYR A 148 -3.34 -22.74 -13.66
C TYR A 148 -4.67 -22.43 -14.36
N CYS A 149 -4.62 -21.88 -15.58
CA CYS A 149 -5.83 -21.57 -16.36
C CYS A 149 -6.66 -22.83 -16.67
N SER A 150 -6.02 -23.96 -16.96
CA SER A 150 -6.73 -25.23 -17.20
C SER A 150 -7.38 -25.77 -15.93
N SER A 151 -6.75 -25.62 -14.77
CA SER A 151 -7.33 -26.07 -13.50
C SER A 151 -8.56 -25.25 -13.11
N LEU A 152 -8.52 -23.93 -13.31
CA LEU A 152 -9.70 -23.06 -13.14
C LEU A 152 -10.81 -23.45 -14.14
N ALA A 153 -10.47 -23.70 -15.40
CA ALA A 153 -11.43 -24.16 -16.41
C ALA A 153 -12.05 -25.52 -16.09
N GLY A 154 -11.26 -26.48 -15.62
CA GLY A 154 -11.75 -27.79 -15.18
C GLY A 154 -12.69 -27.71 -13.97
N SER A 155 -12.65 -26.59 -13.23
CA SER A 155 -13.52 -26.32 -12.08
C SER A 155 -14.85 -25.67 -12.48
N GLY A 156 -14.95 -25.10 -13.68
CA GLY A 156 -16.14 -24.37 -14.13
C GLY A 156 -15.94 -22.87 -14.36
N ILE A 157 -14.70 -22.38 -14.53
CA ILE A 157 -14.40 -20.95 -14.73
C ILE A 157 -13.89 -20.72 -16.15
N VAL A 158 -14.45 -19.76 -16.89
CA VAL A 158 -13.93 -19.39 -18.22
C VAL A 158 -12.82 -18.35 -18.05
N VAL A 159 -11.61 -18.66 -18.51
CA VAL A 159 -10.42 -17.81 -18.32
C VAL A 159 -9.87 -17.34 -19.67
N ALA A 160 -9.86 -16.04 -19.92
CA ALA A 160 -9.20 -15.43 -21.08
C ALA A 160 -7.78 -14.98 -20.72
N ALA A 161 -6.78 -15.76 -21.14
CA ALA A 161 -5.37 -15.39 -20.97
C ALA A 161 -4.89 -14.48 -22.10
N VAL A 162 -4.42 -13.29 -21.75
CA VAL A 162 -3.98 -12.26 -22.70
C VAL A 162 -2.53 -12.47 -23.09
N GLU A 163 -2.18 -12.24 -24.35
CA GLU A 163 -0.78 -12.11 -24.77
C GLU A 163 -0.43 -10.66 -25.11
N HIS A 164 0.29 -10.02 -24.20
CA HIS A 164 0.58 -8.60 -24.28
C HIS A 164 1.53 -8.23 -25.43
N ARG A 165 1.24 -7.09 -26.09
CA ARG A 165 1.97 -6.56 -27.26
C ARG A 165 2.94 -5.41 -26.93
N ASP A 166 3.08 -5.12 -25.65
CA ASP A 166 3.85 -4.04 -25.04
C ASP A 166 5.39 -4.26 -25.06
N GLY A 167 5.85 -5.39 -25.60
CA GLY A 167 7.26 -5.79 -25.60
C GLY A 167 7.74 -6.43 -24.29
N SER A 168 6.83 -6.75 -23.35
CA SER A 168 7.15 -7.49 -22.13
C SER A 168 7.08 -9.02 -22.30
N SER A 169 6.29 -9.51 -23.27
CA SER A 169 6.21 -10.93 -23.62
C SER A 169 7.55 -11.44 -24.14
N ALA A 170 7.88 -12.71 -23.88
CA ALA A 170 9.05 -13.34 -24.49
C ALA A 170 8.98 -13.27 -26.02
N SER A 171 7.81 -13.60 -26.58
CA SER A 171 7.53 -13.50 -28.01
C SER A 171 6.03 -13.43 -28.24
N THR A 172 5.68 -12.68 -29.28
CA THR A 172 4.32 -12.55 -29.80
C THR A 172 4.37 -12.50 -31.33
N THR A 173 3.41 -13.16 -31.96
CA THR A 173 3.15 -13.04 -33.39
C THR A 173 1.85 -12.26 -33.59
N ILE A 174 1.92 -11.16 -34.31
CA ILE A 174 0.81 -10.23 -34.58
C ILE A 174 0.35 -10.44 -36.01
N HIS A 175 -0.92 -10.77 -36.21
CA HIS A 175 -1.54 -10.85 -37.52
C HIS A 175 -2.37 -9.60 -37.77
N HIS A 176 -1.90 -8.74 -38.67
CA HIS A 176 -2.65 -7.56 -39.09
C HIS A 176 -3.78 -7.93 -40.04
N SER A 177 -4.79 -7.05 -40.07
CA SER A 177 -5.89 -7.12 -41.04
C SER A 177 -5.36 -7.06 -42.46
N LEU A 178 -5.83 -7.95 -43.32
CA LEU A 178 -5.50 -7.95 -44.75
C LEU A 178 -6.23 -6.78 -45.43
N GLY A 179 -5.58 -5.61 -45.50
CA GLY A 179 -6.12 -4.48 -46.25
C GLY A 179 -6.25 -4.79 -47.75
N LYS A 180 -7.29 -4.24 -48.40
CA LYS A 180 -7.47 -4.27 -49.87
C LYS A 180 -6.45 -3.40 -50.64
N GLU A 181 -5.58 -2.67 -49.95
CA GLU A 181 -4.59 -1.77 -50.56
C GLU A 181 -3.20 -1.97 -49.94
N SER A 182 -2.36 -2.77 -50.59
CA SER A 182 -0.91 -2.55 -50.64
C SER A 182 -0.32 -3.23 -51.86
N GLN A 183 -0.54 -2.62 -53.02
CA GLN A 183 0.42 -2.76 -54.13
C GLN A 183 1.59 -1.82 -53.81
N SER A 184 2.66 -2.34 -53.20
CA SER A 184 3.97 -1.69 -53.34
C SER A 184 5.15 -2.65 -53.09
N SER A 185 5.96 -2.78 -54.14
CA SER A 185 7.29 -3.39 -54.25
C SER A 185 7.43 -4.89 -53.98
N SER A 186 7.28 -5.64 -55.08
CA SER A 186 7.88 -6.95 -55.30
C SER A 186 9.41 -6.94 -55.10
N GLY A 187 9.98 -7.98 -54.50
CA GLY A 187 11.42 -8.21 -54.62
C GLY A 187 12.00 -9.29 -53.72
N LEU A 188 12.93 -10.06 -54.28
CA LEU A 188 13.78 -11.12 -53.73
C LEU A 188 14.30 -10.91 -52.27
N PHE A 189 14.41 -9.65 -51.81
CA PHE A 189 14.71 -9.28 -50.41
C PHE A 189 13.65 -9.72 -49.38
N ARG A 190 12.38 -9.91 -49.79
CA ARG A 190 11.27 -10.36 -48.94
C ARG A 190 11.34 -11.86 -48.60
N TRP A 191 11.85 -12.67 -49.51
CA TRP A 191 12.06 -14.11 -49.29
C TRP A 191 13.23 -14.38 -48.33
N LEU A 192 14.30 -13.57 -48.42
CA LEU A 192 15.47 -13.66 -47.53
C LEU A 192 15.19 -13.18 -46.09
N SER A 193 14.13 -12.40 -45.86
CA SER A 193 13.75 -11.86 -44.53
C SER A 193 12.62 -12.64 -43.83
N GLY A 194 12.03 -13.65 -44.47
CA GLY A 194 11.12 -14.61 -43.85
C GLY A 194 9.76 -14.03 -43.37
N GLY A 195 9.30 -12.91 -43.91
CA GLY A 195 8.00 -12.31 -43.58
C GLY A 195 6.87 -12.80 -44.50
N SER A 196 5.75 -13.24 -43.93
CA SER A 196 4.47 -13.44 -44.63
C SER A 196 3.64 -12.16 -44.61
N ASP A 197 2.77 -11.94 -45.61
CA ASP A 197 1.95 -10.73 -45.70
C ASP A 197 1.12 -10.48 -44.43
N GLY A 198 1.29 -9.29 -43.85
CA GLY A 198 0.55 -8.85 -42.66
C GLY A 198 0.86 -9.63 -41.37
N VAL A 199 2.05 -10.23 -41.24
CA VAL A 199 2.48 -10.90 -40.00
C VAL A 199 3.74 -10.26 -39.44
N GLU A 200 3.63 -9.70 -38.25
CA GLU A 200 4.75 -9.18 -37.46
C GLU A 200 5.10 -10.17 -36.34
N ASN A 201 6.38 -10.27 -35.98
CA ASN A 201 6.78 -10.94 -34.74
C ASN A 201 7.53 -9.93 -33.88
N LYS A 202 7.10 -9.76 -32.64
CA LYS A 202 7.76 -8.92 -31.64
C LYS A 202 8.25 -9.82 -30.51
N ILE A 203 9.52 -9.70 -30.17
CA ILE A 203 10.12 -10.38 -29.00
C ILE A 203 10.30 -9.40 -27.86
N TYR A 204 10.64 -9.92 -26.68
CA TYR A 204 10.95 -9.12 -25.51
C TYR A 204 11.89 -7.94 -25.84
N VAL A 205 11.54 -6.73 -25.40
CA VAL A 205 12.34 -5.50 -25.56
C VAL A 205 12.85 -5.07 -24.19
N ARG A 206 14.18 -4.93 -24.05
CA ARG A 206 14.78 -4.38 -22.83
C ARG A 206 14.63 -2.87 -22.82
N PRO A 207 14.47 -2.24 -21.65
CA PRO A 207 14.47 -0.78 -21.56
C PRO A 207 15.73 -0.13 -22.15
N THR A 208 16.88 -0.80 -22.06
CA THR A 208 18.15 -0.35 -22.66
C THR A 208 18.17 -0.33 -24.19
N GLU A 209 17.19 -0.99 -24.84
CA GLU A 209 17.04 -1.01 -26.30
C GLU A 209 16.04 0.04 -26.80
N VAL A 210 15.38 0.75 -25.89
CA VAL A 210 14.47 1.85 -26.22
C VAL A 210 15.29 3.07 -26.61
N ASP A 211 14.94 3.67 -27.74
CA ASP A 211 15.57 4.88 -28.26
C ASP A 211 15.43 6.02 -27.25
N GLY A 212 16.45 6.89 -27.17
CA GLY A 212 16.54 7.93 -26.15
C GLY A 212 16.94 7.42 -24.76
N LYS A 213 17.07 6.10 -24.55
CA LYS A 213 17.50 5.46 -23.29
C LYS A 213 16.77 6.03 -22.06
N PRO A 214 15.42 5.97 -22.05
CA PRO A 214 14.63 6.44 -20.91
C PRO A 214 14.97 5.67 -19.64
N GLU A 215 14.60 6.24 -18.49
CA GLU A 215 14.70 5.54 -17.22
C GLU A 215 13.90 4.21 -17.28
N PRO A 216 14.48 3.07 -16.88
CA PRO A 216 13.85 1.77 -17.07
C PRO A 216 12.43 1.68 -16.51
N MET A 217 12.19 2.29 -15.35
CA MET A 217 10.88 2.25 -14.69
C MET A 217 9.82 3.12 -15.37
N ASP A 218 10.21 4.14 -16.14
CA ASP A 218 9.27 4.92 -16.94
C ASP A 218 8.68 4.06 -18.07
N VAL A 219 9.54 3.26 -18.73
CA VAL A 219 9.11 2.29 -19.74
C VAL A 219 8.17 1.26 -19.11
N ARG A 220 8.48 0.77 -17.91
CA ARG A 220 7.63 -0.20 -17.21
C ARG A 220 6.28 0.38 -16.82
N ARG A 221 6.21 1.61 -16.33
CA ARG A 221 4.94 2.30 -16.05
C ARG A 221 4.09 2.45 -17.31
N ALA A 222 4.70 2.85 -18.43
CA ALA A 222 4.00 2.98 -19.71
C ALA A 222 3.49 1.62 -20.23
N GLN A 223 4.28 0.55 -20.03
CA GLN A 223 3.85 -0.83 -20.32
C GLN A 223 2.65 -1.25 -19.47
N VAL A 224 2.63 -0.97 -18.16
CA VAL A 224 1.47 -1.29 -17.30
C VAL A 224 0.20 -0.64 -17.81
N GLU A 225 0.26 0.65 -18.19
CA GLU A 225 -0.90 1.36 -18.73
C GLU A 225 -1.37 0.80 -20.07
N PHE A 226 -0.43 0.42 -20.95
CA PHE A 226 -0.76 -0.28 -22.19
C PHE A 226 -1.48 -1.60 -21.91
N ARG A 227 -0.96 -2.40 -20.98
CA ARG A 227 -1.51 -3.70 -20.60
C ARG A 227 -2.88 -3.60 -19.95
N ARG A 228 -3.16 -2.52 -19.21
CA ARG A 228 -4.50 -2.21 -18.66
C ARG A 228 -5.55 -2.18 -19.78
N ARG A 229 -5.24 -1.47 -20.87
CA ARG A 229 -6.15 -1.37 -22.03
C ARG A 229 -6.32 -2.73 -22.73
N GLU A 230 -5.29 -3.55 -22.77
CA GLU A 230 -5.36 -4.91 -23.33
C GLU A 230 -6.24 -5.85 -22.49
N VAL A 231 -6.17 -5.82 -21.15
CA VAL A 231 -7.03 -6.69 -20.31
C VAL A 231 -8.50 -6.27 -20.39
N VAL A 232 -8.79 -4.98 -20.54
CA VAL A 232 -10.15 -4.48 -20.79
C VAL A 232 -10.64 -4.96 -22.17
N ALA A 233 -9.81 -4.87 -23.21
CA ALA A 233 -10.15 -5.38 -24.54
C ALA A 233 -10.40 -6.90 -24.54
N ALA A 234 -9.63 -7.67 -23.76
CA ALA A 234 -9.84 -9.11 -23.60
C ALA A 234 -11.18 -9.44 -22.94
N LEU A 235 -11.61 -8.65 -21.94
CA LEU A 235 -12.95 -8.81 -21.35
C LEU A 235 -14.05 -8.50 -22.38
N ASN A 236 -13.86 -7.49 -23.23
CA ASN A 236 -14.81 -7.15 -24.28
C ASN A 236 -15.00 -8.30 -25.28
N VAL A 237 -13.95 -9.07 -25.59
CA VAL A 237 -14.06 -10.29 -26.42
C VAL A 237 -15.04 -11.30 -25.78
N LEU A 238 -14.94 -11.53 -24.47
CA LEU A 238 -15.88 -12.40 -23.75
C LEU A 238 -17.32 -11.83 -23.75
N GLN A 239 -17.47 -10.51 -23.60
CA GLN A 239 -18.76 -9.84 -23.67
C GLN A 239 -19.42 -10.03 -25.04
N GLU A 240 -18.67 -9.89 -26.13
CA GLU A 240 -19.21 -10.07 -27.49
C GLU A 240 -19.60 -11.52 -27.77
N ILE A 241 -18.79 -12.49 -27.33
CA ILE A 241 -19.12 -13.91 -27.41
C ILE A 241 -20.42 -14.19 -26.63
N ASN A 242 -20.53 -13.70 -25.39
CA ASN A 242 -21.73 -13.88 -24.57
C ASN A 242 -22.97 -13.21 -25.17
N ALA A 243 -22.80 -12.08 -25.85
CA ALA A 243 -23.87 -11.36 -26.55
C ALA A 243 -24.28 -12.01 -27.90
N GLY A 244 -23.74 -13.19 -28.23
CA GLY A 244 -24.08 -13.93 -29.45
C GLY A 244 -23.44 -13.39 -30.72
N LYS A 245 -22.40 -12.55 -30.62
CA LYS A 245 -21.68 -11.98 -31.78
C LYS A 245 -20.53 -12.84 -32.29
N ALA A 246 -20.51 -14.12 -31.92
CA ALA A 246 -19.43 -15.07 -32.22
C ALA A 246 -19.04 -15.13 -33.71
N SER A 247 -20.02 -15.17 -34.62
CA SER A 247 -19.75 -15.26 -36.06
C SER A 247 -18.97 -14.04 -36.58
N ASN A 248 -19.40 -12.82 -36.20
CA ASN A 248 -18.73 -11.58 -36.60
C ASN A 248 -17.29 -11.52 -36.05
N LEU A 249 -17.08 -12.02 -34.84
CA LEU A 249 -15.77 -12.04 -34.19
C LEU A 249 -14.83 -13.06 -34.87
N VAL A 250 -15.33 -14.22 -35.26
CA VAL A 250 -14.54 -15.22 -36.02
C VAL A 250 -14.22 -14.72 -37.42
N GLU A 251 -15.16 -14.03 -38.08
CA GLU A 251 -14.95 -13.43 -39.40
C GLU A 251 -13.90 -12.32 -39.39
N SER A 252 -13.86 -11.51 -38.32
CA SER A 252 -12.87 -10.44 -38.16
C SER A 252 -11.54 -10.92 -37.56
N CYS A 253 -11.51 -12.09 -36.93
CA CYS A 253 -10.33 -12.64 -36.26
C CYS A 253 -9.20 -12.86 -37.27
N THR A 254 -8.16 -12.03 -37.21
CA THR A 254 -7.10 -11.96 -38.22
C THR A 254 -6.36 -13.29 -38.34
N ARG A 255 -6.14 -13.96 -37.21
CA ARG A 255 -5.54 -15.30 -37.21
C ARG A 255 -6.44 -16.35 -37.85
N THR A 256 -7.74 -16.33 -37.52
CA THR A 256 -8.71 -17.31 -38.05
C THR A 256 -9.04 -17.07 -39.52
N GLN A 257 -8.94 -15.83 -40.02
CA GLN A 257 -9.06 -15.52 -41.46
C GLN A 257 -8.02 -16.25 -42.33
N ARG A 258 -6.92 -16.69 -41.75
CA ARG A 258 -5.85 -17.45 -42.42
C ARG A 258 -6.06 -18.96 -42.37
N ASP A 259 -7.06 -19.43 -41.62
CA ASP A 259 -7.48 -20.85 -41.57
C ASP A 259 -8.49 -21.15 -42.70
N ASP A 260 -8.60 -22.43 -43.08
CA ASP A 260 -9.60 -22.89 -44.06
C ASP A 260 -11.04 -22.63 -43.59
N ASN A 261 -11.97 -22.39 -44.52
CA ASN A 261 -13.39 -22.08 -44.23
C ASN A 261 -14.03 -23.05 -43.23
N LYS A 262 -13.72 -24.35 -43.31
CA LYS A 262 -14.26 -25.37 -42.39
C LYS A 262 -13.88 -25.11 -40.94
N ILE A 263 -12.65 -24.64 -40.68
CA ILE A 263 -12.20 -24.30 -39.32
C ILE A 263 -12.92 -23.05 -38.83
N ARG A 264 -13.12 -22.06 -39.71
CA ARG A 264 -13.84 -20.82 -39.39
C ARG A 264 -15.30 -21.11 -39.03
N GLU A 265 -16.00 -21.87 -39.86
CA GLU A 265 -17.38 -22.30 -39.62
C GLU A 265 -17.50 -23.11 -38.32
N HIS A 266 -16.57 -24.04 -38.08
CA HIS A 266 -16.53 -24.82 -36.84
C HIS A 266 -16.36 -23.92 -35.60
N ARG A 267 -15.43 -22.95 -35.64
CA ARG A 267 -15.22 -22.00 -34.53
C ARG A 267 -16.42 -21.08 -34.32
N SER A 268 -17.06 -20.59 -35.38
CA SER A 268 -18.29 -19.80 -35.26
C SER A 268 -19.40 -20.60 -34.58
N HIS A 269 -19.62 -21.85 -35.01
CA HIS A 269 -20.59 -22.74 -34.39
C HIS A 269 -20.23 -23.04 -32.92
N LEU A 270 -18.97 -23.36 -32.63
CA LEU A 270 -18.46 -23.56 -31.28
C LEU A 270 -18.74 -22.37 -30.36
N LEU A 271 -18.32 -21.18 -30.77
CA LEU A 271 -18.44 -19.95 -29.95
C LEU A 271 -19.89 -19.49 -29.83
N SER A 272 -20.77 -19.80 -30.79
CA SER A 272 -22.20 -19.55 -30.64
C SER A 272 -22.80 -20.28 -29.43
N GLY A 273 -22.21 -21.42 -29.05
CA GLY A 273 -22.61 -22.22 -27.89
C GLY A 273 -22.36 -21.54 -26.53
N PHE A 274 -21.63 -20.42 -26.50
CA PHE A 274 -21.35 -19.62 -25.30
C PHE A 274 -22.37 -18.50 -25.06
N SER A 275 -23.21 -18.21 -26.06
CA SER A 275 -24.19 -17.12 -25.99
C SER A 275 -25.07 -17.26 -24.74
N SER A 276 -25.14 -16.19 -23.94
CA SER A 276 -25.87 -16.12 -22.68
C SER A 276 -25.49 -17.18 -21.63
N LYS A 277 -24.29 -17.76 -21.72
CA LYS A 277 -23.78 -18.77 -20.76
C LYS A 277 -22.60 -18.29 -19.94
N LEU A 278 -22.19 -17.03 -20.08
CA LEU A 278 -21.13 -16.43 -19.27
C LEU A 278 -21.72 -15.47 -18.23
N LYS A 279 -21.31 -15.63 -16.97
CA LYS A 279 -21.64 -14.70 -15.89
C LYS A 279 -20.76 -13.46 -16.02
N MET A 280 -21.30 -12.43 -16.66
CA MET A 280 -20.57 -11.18 -16.94
C MET A 280 -20.68 -10.16 -15.80
N GLN A 281 -21.51 -10.42 -14.78
CA GLN A 281 -21.58 -9.63 -13.55
C GLN A 281 -20.36 -9.95 -12.67
N ASP A 282 -19.63 -8.92 -12.26
CA ASP A 282 -18.43 -8.99 -11.42
C ASP A 282 -17.30 -9.90 -11.97
N PRO A 283 -16.77 -9.62 -13.17
CA PRO A 283 -15.69 -10.43 -13.74
C PRO A 283 -14.40 -10.27 -12.95
N TRP A 284 -13.58 -11.33 -12.92
CA TRP A 284 -12.31 -11.35 -12.20
C TRP A 284 -11.14 -10.91 -13.09
N LEU A 285 -10.22 -10.15 -12.51
CA LEU A 285 -8.90 -9.93 -13.09
C LEU A 285 -7.85 -10.71 -12.27
N ILE A 286 -7.07 -11.54 -12.94
CA ILE A 286 -6.00 -12.30 -12.31
C ILE A 286 -4.68 -11.89 -12.94
N GLY A 287 -3.67 -11.59 -12.11
CA GLY A 287 -2.39 -11.12 -12.60
C GLY A 287 -1.23 -11.71 -11.82
N HIS A 288 -0.19 -12.17 -12.53
CA HIS A 288 1.05 -12.62 -11.89
C HIS A 288 2.20 -11.65 -12.14
N SER A 289 3.03 -11.34 -11.12
CA SER A 289 4.23 -10.51 -11.29
C SER A 289 3.88 -9.15 -11.90
N PHE A 290 4.41 -8.85 -13.09
CA PHE A 290 4.06 -7.66 -13.85
C PHE A 290 2.57 -7.61 -14.21
N GLY A 291 1.91 -8.75 -14.41
CA GLY A 291 0.46 -8.85 -14.56
C GLY A 291 -0.28 -8.49 -13.28
N GLY A 292 0.34 -8.68 -12.11
CA GLY A 292 -0.15 -8.18 -10.83
C GLY A 292 -0.17 -6.64 -10.78
N SER A 293 0.89 -5.99 -11.27
CA SER A 293 0.91 -4.52 -11.43
C SER A 293 -0.19 -4.05 -12.40
N THR A 294 -0.37 -4.76 -13.52
CA THR A 294 -1.47 -4.52 -14.46
C THR A 294 -2.83 -4.61 -13.77
N ALA A 295 -3.06 -5.63 -12.95
CA ALA A 295 -4.31 -5.79 -12.23
C ALA A 295 -4.55 -4.65 -11.24
N ILE A 296 -3.57 -4.35 -10.38
CA ILE A 296 -3.66 -3.26 -9.40
C ILE A 296 -3.94 -1.93 -10.10
N GLN A 297 -3.18 -1.61 -11.16
CA GLN A 297 -3.37 -0.37 -11.90
C GLN A 297 -4.75 -0.32 -12.59
N THR A 298 -5.25 -1.45 -13.11
CA THR A 298 -6.61 -1.51 -13.68
C THR A 298 -7.67 -1.14 -12.65
N LEU A 299 -7.54 -1.65 -11.41
CA LEU A 299 -8.51 -1.43 -10.33
C LEU A 299 -8.52 0.02 -9.79
N ARG A 300 -7.49 0.82 -10.09
CA ARG A 300 -7.44 2.25 -9.73
C ARG A 300 -8.24 3.13 -10.67
N HIS A 301 -8.58 2.65 -11.86
CA HIS A 301 -9.37 3.44 -12.80
C HIS A 301 -10.87 3.39 -12.48
N THR A 302 -11.54 4.53 -12.62
CA THR A 302 -12.98 4.67 -12.36
C THR A 302 -13.85 3.91 -13.36
N ASP A 303 -13.35 3.67 -14.57
CA ASP A 303 -13.99 2.89 -15.63
C ASP A 303 -13.63 1.39 -15.59
N CYS A 304 -12.98 0.92 -14.52
CA CYS A 304 -12.60 -0.48 -14.35
C CYS A 304 -13.84 -1.41 -14.45
N PRO A 305 -13.89 -2.31 -15.45
CA PRO A 305 -15.03 -3.20 -15.64
C PRO A 305 -14.97 -4.45 -14.74
N PHE A 306 -13.87 -4.66 -14.01
CA PHE A 306 -13.66 -5.80 -13.14
C PHE A 306 -14.25 -5.54 -11.75
N GLY A 307 -14.89 -6.57 -11.19
CA GLY A 307 -15.47 -6.50 -9.84
C GLY A 307 -14.38 -6.56 -8.77
N GLN A 308 -13.31 -7.32 -9.02
CA GLN A 308 -12.26 -7.64 -8.08
C GLN A 308 -11.02 -8.21 -8.79
N ALA A 309 -9.90 -8.30 -8.07
CA ALA A 309 -8.69 -8.94 -8.58
C ALA A 309 -8.00 -9.87 -7.59
N LEU A 310 -7.40 -10.95 -8.14
CA LEU A 310 -6.40 -11.76 -7.46
C LEU A 310 -5.02 -11.48 -8.08
N VAL A 311 -4.06 -11.05 -7.26
CA VAL A 311 -2.68 -10.87 -7.71
C VAL A 311 -1.76 -11.92 -7.09
N LEU A 312 -1.00 -12.58 -7.95
CA LEU A 312 -0.05 -13.62 -7.62
C LEU A 312 1.34 -13.00 -7.66
N ASP A 313 1.96 -12.83 -6.51
CA ASP A 313 3.33 -12.37 -6.36
C ASP A 313 3.60 -11.05 -7.12
N PRO A 314 2.82 -9.97 -6.86
CA PRO A 314 2.81 -8.79 -7.71
C PRO A 314 4.16 -8.05 -7.69
N TRP A 315 4.66 -7.65 -8.86
CA TRP A 315 5.79 -6.72 -8.94
C TRP A 315 5.27 -5.29 -8.87
N VAL A 316 5.37 -4.60 -7.72
CA VAL A 316 4.71 -3.29 -7.51
C VAL A 316 5.58 -2.06 -7.81
N GLU A 317 6.87 -2.22 -8.05
CA GLU A 317 7.75 -1.11 -8.45
C GLU A 317 7.29 -0.33 -9.71
N PRO A 318 6.69 -0.98 -10.74
CA PRO A 318 6.17 -0.31 -11.93
C PRO A 318 4.87 0.47 -11.74
N ILE A 319 4.38 0.63 -10.51
CA ILE A 319 3.17 1.41 -10.22
C ILE A 319 3.45 2.35 -9.05
N PRO A 320 2.75 3.49 -8.96
CA PRO A 320 2.97 4.42 -7.88
C PRO A 320 2.37 3.88 -6.57
N ILE A 321 3.09 4.01 -5.44
CA ILE A 321 2.66 3.44 -4.14
C ILE A 321 1.91 4.46 -3.28
N THR A 322 2.52 5.64 -3.05
CA THR A 322 1.96 6.74 -2.24
C THR A 322 2.12 8.10 -2.92
N GLY A 323 1.15 9.01 -2.78
CA GLY A 323 1.23 10.37 -3.33
C GLY A 323 -0.15 11.04 -3.40
N ALA A 324 -0.18 12.38 -3.40
CA ALA A 324 -1.44 13.14 -3.42
C ALA A 324 -2.30 12.89 -4.67
N ASP A 325 -1.66 12.52 -5.79
CA ASP A 325 -2.31 12.27 -7.08
C ASP A 325 -2.57 10.78 -7.37
N ILE A 326 -2.29 9.88 -6.42
CA ILE A 326 -2.56 8.45 -6.61
C ILE A 326 -4.03 8.16 -6.29
N VAL A 327 -4.73 7.60 -7.26
CA VAL A 327 -6.10 7.12 -7.06
C VAL A 327 -6.07 5.79 -6.30
N PRO A 328 -6.82 5.66 -5.21
CA PRO A 328 -6.93 4.40 -4.48
C PRO A 328 -7.42 3.22 -5.30
N VAL A 329 -6.94 2.03 -4.94
CA VAL A 329 -7.48 0.78 -5.48
C VAL A 329 -8.96 0.68 -5.07
N SER A 330 -9.86 0.85 -6.03
CA SER A 330 -11.29 1.07 -5.75
C SER A 330 -12.12 -0.21 -5.62
N LYS A 331 -11.51 -1.37 -5.84
CA LYS A 331 -12.16 -2.70 -5.85
C LYS A 331 -11.42 -3.66 -4.92
N PRO A 332 -12.09 -4.72 -4.43
CA PRO A 332 -11.44 -5.72 -3.58
C PRO A 332 -10.21 -6.34 -4.26
N LEU A 333 -9.08 -6.30 -3.56
CA LEU A 333 -7.80 -6.86 -3.98
C LEU A 333 -7.43 -8.00 -3.03
N TYR A 334 -7.10 -9.14 -3.63
CA TYR A 334 -6.63 -10.32 -2.93
C TYR A 334 -5.21 -10.62 -3.41
N THR A 335 -4.27 -10.80 -2.49
CA THR A 335 -2.85 -10.94 -2.83
C THR A 335 -2.30 -12.25 -2.27
N ILE A 336 -1.69 -13.07 -3.13
CA ILE A 336 -0.95 -14.27 -2.74
C ILE A 336 0.51 -14.11 -3.12
N ASN A 337 1.37 -14.09 -2.12
CA ASN A 337 2.81 -13.92 -2.24
C ASN A 337 3.55 -15.24 -2.07
N SER A 338 4.70 -15.37 -2.72
CA SER A 338 5.72 -16.34 -2.34
C SER A 338 6.67 -15.73 -1.31
N GLU A 339 7.15 -16.56 -0.38
CA GLU A 339 8.07 -16.17 0.70
C GLU A 339 9.35 -15.50 0.16
N ASP A 340 9.89 -16.00 -0.95
CA ASP A 340 11.17 -15.52 -1.49
C ASP A 340 11.10 -14.21 -2.25
N PHE A 341 10.06 -13.99 -3.05
CA PHE A 341 10.00 -12.84 -3.95
C PHE A 341 9.62 -11.54 -3.25
N THR A 342 8.67 -11.60 -2.32
CA THR A 342 7.96 -10.38 -1.86
C THR A 342 8.42 -9.89 -0.50
N GLN A 343 8.99 -10.77 0.31
CA GLN A 343 9.24 -10.48 1.72
C GLN A 343 10.54 -9.70 1.99
N TRP A 344 11.06 -8.95 1.02
CA TRP A 344 12.12 -7.97 1.26
C TRP A 344 11.49 -6.63 1.63
N LYS A 345 12.05 -5.97 2.66
CA LYS A 345 11.36 -4.94 3.47
C LYS A 345 10.59 -3.90 2.64
N THR A 346 11.26 -3.22 1.72
CA THR A 346 10.65 -2.16 0.91
C THR A 346 9.48 -2.65 0.06
N HIS A 347 9.56 -3.86 -0.50
CA HIS A 347 8.52 -4.40 -1.36
C HIS A 347 7.30 -4.90 -0.58
N MET A 348 7.50 -5.56 0.56
CA MET A 348 6.39 -5.98 1.42
C MET A 348 5.63 -4.77 1.98
N ASP A 349 6.34 -3.70 2.35
CA ASP A 349 5.74 -2.44 2.78
C ASP A 349 4.85 -1.84 1.67
N ASP A 350 5.33 -1.85 0.43
CA ASP A 350 4.59 -1.34 -0.74
C ASP A 350 3.32 -2.17 -1.03
N VAL A 351 3.44 -3.51 -1.05
CA VAL A 351 2.29 -4.41 -1.26
C VAL A 351 1.26 -4.29 -0.13
N THR A 352 1.73 -4.15 1.11
CA THR A 352 0.87 -3.94 2.28
C THR A 352 0.14 -2.61 2.19
N THR A 353 0.83 -1.55 1.76
CA THR A 353 0.24 -0.22 1.56
C THR A 353 -0.90 -0.26 0.53
N ILE A 354 -0.67 -0.89 -0.63
CA ILE A 354 -1.70 -1.06 -1.67
C ILE A 354 -2.87 -1.91 -1.17
N SER A 355 -2.58 -2.97 -0.41
CA SER A 355 -3.63 -3.86 0.13
C SER A 355 -4.50 -3.15 1.18
N ARG A 356 -3.90 -2.32 2.05
CA ARG A 356 -4.62 -1.45 3.00
C ARG A 356 -5.50 -0.42 2.29
N GLU A 357 -4.96 0.20 1.25
CA GLU A 357 -5.67 1.16 0.42
C GLU A 357 -6.95 0.54 -0.21
N SER A 358 -6.82 -0.66 -0.79
CA SER A 358 -7.96 -1.43 -1.32
C SER A 358 -8.96 -1.78 -0.21
N LYS A 359 -8.48 -2.31 0.92
CA LYS A 359 -9.32 -2.74 2.03
C LYS A 359 -10.13 -1.57 2.61
N ALA A 360 -9.49 -0.41 2.79
CA ALA A 360 -10.15 0.82 3.24
C ALA A 360 -11.22 1.29 2.24
N SER A 361 -10.91 1.29 0.95
CA SER A 361 -11.80 1.77 -0.11
C SER A 361 -13.01 0.88 -0.36
N THR A 362 -12.97 -0.38 0.09
CA THR A 362 -13.97 -1.42 -0.22
C THR A 362 -14.77 -1.89 0.99
N GLY A 363 -14.69 -1.15 2.10
CA GLY A 363 -15.43 -1.47 3.33
C GLY A 363 -14.89 -2.69 4.07
N GLY A 364 -13.57 -2.92 4.03
CA GLY A 364 -12.90 -3.99 4.77
C GLY A 364 -12.60 -5.26 3.98
N LYS A 365 -12.94 -5.31 2.69
CA LYS A 365 -12.77 -6.50 1.84
C LYS A 365 -11.34 -6.64 1.32
N GLY A 366 -10.87 -7.87 1.20
CA GLY A 366 -9.51 -8.15 0.71
C GLY A 366 -8.55 -8.57 1.81
N TRP A 367 -7.53 -9.31 1.39
CA TRP A 367 -6.51 -9.91 2.27
C TRP A 367 -5.17 -10.02 1.55
N LEU A 368 -4.12 -10.10 2.36
CA LEU A 368 -2.74 -10.31 1.94
C LEU A 368 -2.23 -11.61 2.56
N LEU A 369 -1.82 -12.55 1.70
CA LEU A 369 -1.40 -13.89 2.07
C LEU A 369 0.02 -14.15 1.56
N THR A 370 0.85 -14.82 2.34
CA THR A 370 2.13 -15.40 1.89
C THR A 370 2.11 -16.91 2.04
N ILE A 371 2.47 -17.62 0.97
CA ILE A 371 2.71 -19.06 0.99
C ILE A 371 4.15 -19.29 1.46
N GLY A 372 4.31 -20.09 2.52
CA GLY A 372 5.61 -20.50 3.05
C GLY A 372 5.67 -21.99 3.32
N ALA A 373 6.86 -22.51 3.60
CA ALA A 373 7.07 -23.91 3.98
C ALA A 373 7.24 -24.05 5.50
N GLU A 374 6.66 -25.07 6.12
CA GLU A 374 6.92 -25.38 7.53
C GLU A 374 8.35 -25.91 7.74
N GLY A 375 8.88 -25.73 8.95
CA GLY A 375 10.25 -26.12 9.30
C GLY A 375 11.33 -25.19 8.73
N THR A 376 10.94 -24.07 8.10
CA THR A 376 11.88 -23.01 7.72
C THR A 376 12.09 -22.02 8.86
N GLU A 377 11.43 -22.15 10.00
CA GLU A 377 11.56 -21.20 11.10
C GLU A 377 12.89 -21.40 11.84
N LYS A 378 13.58 -20.31 12.19
CA LYS A 378 14.72 -20.38 13.10
C LYS A 378 14.24 -20.92 14.44
N SER A 379 15.00 -21.86 15.02
CA SER A 379 14.71 -22.43 16.34
C SER A 379 14.35 -21.34 17.34
N ASP A 380 13.37 -21.61 18.20
CA ASP A 380 12.88 -20.62 19.17
C ASP A 380 14.01 -20.05 20.05
N ALA A 381 15.10 -20.79 20.31
CA ALA A 381 16.28 -20.28 21.01
C ALA A 381 17.03 -19.17 20.24
N ALA A 382 17.09 -19.25 18.90
CA ALA A 382 17.66 -18.21 18.04
C ALA A 382 16.68 -17.04 17.80
N SER A 383 15.38 -17.32 17.76
CA SER A 383 14.32 -16.31 17.68
C SER A 383 14.13 -15.55 19.00
N LEU A 384 14.35 -16.20 20.15
CA LEU A 384 14.41 -15.61 21.50
C LEU A 384 15.67 -14.76 21.71
N ALA A 385 16.79 -15.09 21.04
CA ALA A 385 17.99 -14.25 21.05
C ALA A 385 17.83 -12.98 20.19
N ALA A 386 16.94 -12.99 19.19
CA ALA A 386 16.59 -11.84 18.36
C ALA A 386 15.39 -11.03 18.91
N SER A 387 14.45 -11.68 19.60
CA SER A 387 13.35 -11.06 20.31
C SER A 387 13.78 -10.74 21.74
N LYS A 388 14.43 -9.59 21.94
CA LYS A 388 14.49 -8.99 23.29
C LYS A 388 13.05 -8.81 23.75
N THR A 389 12.63 -9.68 24.65
CA THR A 389 11.32 -9.69 25.29
C THR A 389 11.05 -8.33 25.92
N ALA A 390 9.91 -7.72 25.58
CA ALA A 390 9.34 -6.62 26.33
C ALA A 390 8.93 -7.12 27.72
N GLY A 391 9.83 -6.98 28.69
CA GLY A 391 9.42 -6.73 30.07
C GLY A 391 8.99 -5.26 30.21
N PRO A 392 8.55 -4.80 31.40
CA PRO A 392 8.22 -3.39 31.62
C PRO A 392 9.40 -2.50 31.17
N PRO A 393 9.13 -1.35 30.53
CA PRO A 393 10.22 -0.51 30.05
C PRO A 393 11.04 -0.06 31.25
N SER A 394 12.36 -0.20 31.20
CA SER A 394 13.21 0.37 32.27
C SER A 394 13.07 1.90 32.32
N ARG A 395 12.74 2.51 31.17
CA ARG A 395 12.64 3.96 30.99
C ARG A 395 11.28 4.37 30.45
N LEU A 396 10.55 5.20 31.20
CA LEU A 396 9.33 5.87 30.75
C LEU A 396 9.68 7.25 30.17
N VAL A 397 9.13 7.61 29.03
CA VAL A 397 9.30 8.93 28.41
C VAL A 397 7.94 9.57 28.18
N ILE A 398 7.75 10.78 28.70
CA ILE A 398 6.49 11.50 28.59
C ILE A 398 6.76 12.85 27.94
N VAL A 399 6.30 12.99 26.70
CA VAL A 399 6.41 14.21 25.90
C VAL A 399 5.11 14.99 26.03
N HIS A 400 5.21 16.29 26.29
CA HIS A 400 4.07 17.19 26.37
C HIS A 400 4.07 18.16 25.19
N ASP A 401 2.92 18.41 24.61
CA ASP A 401 2.69 19.68 23.93
C ASP A 401 2.76 20.84 24.95
N MET A 402 3.09 22.05 24.50
CA MET A 402 3.44 23.14 25.41
C MET A 402 2.38 24.24 25.54
N PHE A 403 2.01 24.94 24.46
CA PHE A 403 1.04 26.04 24.54
C PHE A 403 -0.38 25.51 24.38
N GLY A 404 -1.31 25.98 25.20
CA GLY A 404 -2.64 25.38 25.31
C GLY A 404 -2.62 24.18 26.26
N THR A 405 -1.64 23.29 26.09
CA THR A 405 -1.45 22.12 26.97
C THR A 405 -0.79 22.46 28.31
N LEU A 406 0.49 22.82 28.39
CA LEU A 406 1.16 23.08 29.67
C LEU A 406 0.88 24.50 30.20
N PHE A 407 0.78 25.48 29.31
CA PHE A 407 0.62 26.88 29.68
C PHE A 407 -0.67 27.49 29.10
N GLY A 408 -1.43 28.17 29.96
CA GLY A 408 -2.69 28.82 29.62
C GLY A 408 -2.52 30.25 29.13
N LEU A 409 -3.48 30.71 28.34
CA LEU A 409 -3.48 32.00 27.64
C LEU A 409 -4.04 33.18 28.46
N ASP A 410 -4.27 33.00 29.77
CA ASP A 410 -4.95 34.01 30.59
C ASP A 410 -4.23 35.37 30.59
N ALA A 411 -2.90 35.38 30.56
CA ALA A 411 -2.11 36.61 30.48
C ALA A 411 -2.40 37.41 29.20
N CYS A 412 -2.72 36.73 28.10
CA CYS A 412 -3.12 37.36 26.84
C CYS A 412 -4.54 37.95 26.93
N ILE A 413 -5.44 37.28 27.68
CA ILE A 413 -6.81 37.76 27.92
C ILE A 413 -6.76 39.05 28.75
N GLU A 414 -5.99 39.04 29.84
CA GLU A 414 -5.75 40.21 30.70
C GLU A 414 -5.11 41.37 29.92
N ALA A 415 -4.16 41.07 29.02
CA ALA A 415 -3.52 42.06 28.15
C ALA A 415 -4.51 42.70 27.17
N LEU A 416 -5.37 41.90 26.54
CA LEU A 416 -6.40 42.40 25.63
C LEU A 416 -7.41 43.30 26.36
N GLN A 417 -7.84 42.87 27.55
CA GLN A 417 -8.72 43.64 28.44
C GLN A 417 -8.10 44.99 28.82
N SER A 418 -6.81 45.01 29.14
CA SER A 418 -6.09 46.25 29.47
C SER A 418 -5.93 47.20 28.28
N LEU A 419 -5.85 46.69 27.05
CA LEU A 419 -5.64 47.51 25.86
C LEU A 419 -6.93 48.19 25.38
N PHE A 420 -8.08 47.52 25.56
CA PHE A 420 -9.37 47.94 25.01
C PHE A 420 -10.53 47.88 26.03
N PRO A 421 -10.40 48.45 27.24
CA PRO A 421 -11.44 48.36 28.27
C PRO A 421 -12.80 48.90 27.79
N ASP A 422 -12.80 50.08 27.18
CA ASP A 422 -14.01 50.76 26.70
C ASP A 422 -14.77 50.01 25.59
N GLN A 423 -14.07 49.16 24.83
CA GLN A 423 -14.66 48.39 23.73
C GLN A 423 -15.18 47.02 24.18
N LEU A 424 -14.61 46.48 25.27
CA LEU A 424 -14.97 45.18 25.82
C LEU A 424 -16.05 45.28 26.92
N GLU A 425 -16.33 46.48 27.42
CA GLU A 425 -17.45 46.74 28.31
C GLU A 425 -18.82 46.55 27.62
N SER A 426 -19.75 45.92 28.34
CA SER A 426 -21.11 45.67 27.86
C SER A 426 -21.90 46.97 27.71
N ARG A 427 -22.21 47.37 26.48
CA ARG A 427 -23.02 48.55 26.15
C ARG A 427 -24.37 48.17 25.54
N LYS A 428 -25.43 48.91 25.90
CA LYS A 428 -26.79 48.65 25.40
C LYS A 428 -26.84 48.86 23.89
N GLY A 429 -27.22 47.81 23.14
CA GLY A 429 -27.33 47.85 21.67
C GLY A 429 -26.08 47.41 20.90
N VAL A 430 -24.99 47.05 21.58
CA VAL A 430 -23.77 46.52 20.96
C VAL A 430 -23.56 45.06 21.37
N PRO A 431 -23.29 44.13 20.44
CA PRO A 431 -22.96 42.75 20.80
C PRO A 431 -21.75 42.69 21.74
N LYS A 432 -21.82 41.86 22.78
CA LYS A 432 -20.73 41.68 23.73
C LYS A 432 -19.56 40.98 23.05
N ILE A 433 -18.39 41.63 23.01
CA ILE A 433 -17.13 41.00 22.63
C ILE A 433 -16.62 40.21 23.84
N VAL A 434 -16.28 38.93 23.62
CA VAL A 434 -15.79 38.03 24.67
C VAL A 434 -14.28 37.89 24.50
N PRO A 435 -13.45 38.51 25.35
CA PRO A 435 -11.99 38.52 25.21
C PRO A 435 -11.38 37.12 25.06
N GLU A 436 -11.92 36.16 25.79
CA GLU A 436 -11.52 34.76 25.75
C GLU A 436 -11.63 34.19 24.33
N LEU A 437 -12.75 34.44 23.64
CA LEU A 437 -12.96 33.95 22.27
C LEU A 437 -12.03 34.63 21.26
N VAL A 438 -11.71 35.91 21.47
CA VAL A 438 -10.74 36.63 20.61
C VAL A 438 -9.35 36.05 20.75
N ILE A 439 -8.93 35.74 21.98
CA ILE A 439 -7.62 35.11 22.23
C ILE A 439 -7.57 33.68 21.69
N MET A 440 -8.65 32.91 21.85
CA MET A 440 -8.74 31.57 21.27
C MET A 440 -8.70 31.59 19.73
N ASP A 441 -9.40 32.53 19.09
CA ASP A 441 -9.34 32.70 17.64
C ASP A 441 -7.95 33.15 17.17
N TRP A 442 -7.28 34.02 17.92
CA TRP A 442 -5.90 34.41 17.63
C TRP A 442 -4.94 33.24 17.74
N PHE A 443 -5.11 32.40 18.76
CA PHE A 443 -4.31 31.21 18.97
C PHE A 443 -4.52 30.17 17.86
N HIS A 444 -5.77 29.77 17.61
CA HIS A 444 -6.12 28.77 16.58
C HIS A 444 -5.83 29.27 15.16
N GLY A 445 -6.18 30.52 14.86
CA GLY A 445 -5.89 31.17 13.58
C GLY A 445 -4.40 31.23 13.30
N THR A 446 -3.57 31.51 14.31
CA THR A 446 -2.12 31.45 14.20
C THR A 446 -1.64 30.03 13.94
N GLN A 447 -2.11 29.03 14.69
CA GLN A 447 -1.72 27.63 14.49
C GLN A 447 -2.04 27.14 13.07
N ARG A 448 -3.23 27.46 12.55
CA ARG A 448 -3.63 27.14 11.17
C ARG A 448 -2.68 27.79 10.16
N ASP A 449 -2.46 29.09 10.27
CA ASP A 449 -1.67 29.84 9.28
C ASP A 449 -0.19 29.44 9.34
N PHE A 450 0.34 29.16 10.54
CA PHE A 450 1.69 28.61 10.74
C PHE A 450 1.84 27.23 10.08
N THR A 451 0.85 26.35 10.29
CA THR A 451 0.83 25.01 9.69
C THR A 451 0.77 25.08 8.17
N TYR A 452 -0.15 25.85 7.60
CA TYR A 452 -0.31 25.94 6.14
C TYR A 452 0.90 26.62 5.48
N SER A 453 1.47 27.64 6.11
CA SER A 453 2.72 28.24 5.62
C SER A 453 3.86 27.21 5.59
N SER A 454 3.98 26.38 6.64
CA SER A 454 4.97 25.30 6.69
C SER A 454 4.74 24.24 5.60
N VAL A 455 3.50 23.78 5.41
CA VAL A 455 3.15 22.77 4.40
C VAL A 455 3.41 23.27 2.98
N CYS A 456 3.25 24.57 2.74
CA CYS A 456 3.59 25.22 1.47
C CYS A 456 5.10 25.54 1.32
N GLY A 457 5.96 25.05 2.21
CA GLY A 457 7.41 25.26 2.14
C GLY A 457 7.88 26.66 2.53
N GLN A 458 7.04 27.46 3.18
CA GLN A 458 7.30 28.83 3.62
C GLN A 458 7.28 28.91 5.15
N TYR A 459 8.07 28.06 5.82
CA TYR A 459 8.15 28.08 7.29
C TYR A 459 8.59 29.45 7.80
N LYS A 460 7.90 29.96 8.83
CA LYS A 460 8.28 31.15 9.59
C LYS A 460 8.11 30.88 11.07
N PRO A 461 8.99 31.38 11.96
CA PRO A 461 8.81 31.21 13.40
C PRO A 461 7.41 31.63 13.85
N ILE A 462 6.75 30.81 14.68
CA ILE A 462 5.34 31.04 15.02
C ILE A 462 5.09 32.43 15.66
N ALA A 463 6.10 33.02 16.30
CA ALA A 463 6.02 34.37 16.86
C ALA A 463 5.78 35.44 15.78
N GLU A 464 6.32 35.27 14.58
CA GLU A 464 6.05 36.16 13.44
C GLU A 464 4.61 36.00 12.94
N VAL A 465 4.10 34.77 12.94
CA VAL A 465 2.72 34.47 12.56
C VAL A 465 1.73 35.04 13.59
N PHE A 466 2.01 34.90 14.89
CA PHE A 466 1.24 35.57 15.96
C PHE A 466 1.19 37.08 15.74
N LYS A 467 2.35 37.70 15.48
CA LYS A 467 2.45 39.14 15.22
C LYS A 467 1.64 39.57 14.00
N GLY A 468 1.75 38.83 12.88
CA GLY A 468 1.10 39.18 11.61
C GLY A 468 -0.41 38.94 11.60
N THR A 469 -0.91 37.98 12.38
CA THR A 469 -2.34 37.62 12.39
C THR A 469 -3.17 38.37 13.42
N LEU A 470 -2.54 38.99 14.43
CA LEU A 470 -3.22 39.72 15.50
C LEU A 470 -4.17 40.82 14.96
N PRO A 471 -3.76 41.72 14.04
CA PRO A 471 -4.65 42.78 13.56
C PRO A 471 -5.92 42.24 12.91
N ARG A 472 -5.80 41.16 12.14
CA ARG A 472 -6.93 40.50 11.48
C ARG A 472 -7.97 40.01 12.50
N VAL A 473 -7.53 39.32 13.55
CA VAL A 473 -8.44 38.76 14.56
C VAL A 473 -9.11 39.85 15.39
N LEU A 474 -8.37 40.92 15.74
CA LEU A 474 -8.96 42.07 16.43
C LEU A 474 -10.07 42.73 15.58
N LEU A 475 -9.83 42.95 14.28
CA LEU A 475 -10.83 43.52 13.38
C LEU A 475 -12.04 42.59 13.18
N GLN A 476 -11.81 41.28 13.02
CA GLN A 476 -12.88 40.28 12.91
C GLN A 476 -13.75 40.20 14.17
N ALA A 477 -13.15 40.44 15.34
CA ALA A 477 -13.86 40.55 16.61
C ALA A 477 -14.59 41.89 16.81
N GLY A 478 -14.46 42.84 15.87
CA GLY A 478 -15.05 44.17 15.96
C GLY A 478 -14.29 45.14 16.86
N ILE A 479 -13.04 44.82 17.22
CA ILE A 479 -12.15 45.72 17.99
C ILE A 479 -11.51 46.71 17.01
N LEU A 480 -11.70 48.01 17.27
CA LEU A 480 -11.24 49.09 16.42
C LEU A 480 -9.97 49.75 16.98
N PRO A 481 -9.08 50.29 16.13
CA PRO A 481 -7.99 51.15 16.57
C PRO A 481 -8.48 52.35 17.38
N LYS A 482 -7.70 52.81 18.37
CA LYS A 482 -8.11 53.91 19.29
C LYS A 482 -8.54 55.20 18.58
N LYS A 483 -7.94 55.53 17.42
CA LYS A 483 -8.33 56.69 16.59
C LYS A 483 -9.79 56.62 16.10
N ASN A 484 -10.37 55.42 16.02
CA ASN A 484 -11.73 55.15 15.56
C ASN A 484 -12.64 54.61 16.68
N GLY A 485 -12.22 54.70 17.96
CA GLY A 485 -12.91 54.10 19.11
C GLY A 485 -14.31 54.66 19.45
N LYS A 486 -14.79 55.67 18.70
CA LYS A 486 -16.17 56.20 18.77
C LYS A 486 -17.08 55.72 17.64
N GLY A 487 -16.56 54.95 16.67
CA GLY A 487 -17.36 54.37 15.59
C GLY A 487 -18.32 53.30 16.10
N GLU A 488 -19.46 53.11 15.43
CA GLU A 488 -20.30 51.94 15.67
C GLU A 488 -19.47 50.68 15.37
N ALA A 489 -19.40 49.75 16.33
CA ALA A 489 -18.72 48.47 16.13
C ALA A 489 -19.23 47.85 14.83
N LEU A 490 -18.32 47.39 13.97
CA LEU A 490 -18.65 46.76 12.69
C LEU A 490 -19.48 45.50 12.96
N THR A 491 -20.79 45.65 13.01
CA THR A 491 -21.75 44.56 13.29
C THR A 491 -21.93 43.61 12.09
N LYS A 492 -21.15 43.79 11.02
CA LYS A 492 -21.12 42.92 9.85
C LYS A 492 -19.68 42.57 9.49
N ALA A 493 -19.36 41.28 9.52
CA ALA A 493 -18.18 40.75 8.83
C ALA A 493 -18.19 41.26 7.38
N GLY A 494 -17.18 42.03 6.99
CA GLY A 494 -17.01 42.54 5.62
C GLY A 494 -17.61 43.92 5.29
N SER A 495 -18.09 44.72 6.25
CA SER A 495 -18.48 46.10 5.91
C SER A 495 -17.26 47.02 5.87
N TYR A 496 -16.62 47.13 4.70
CA TYR A 496 -15.87 48.33 4.33
C TYR A 496 -16.87 49.47 4.25
N ALA A 497 -17.05 50.20 5.35
CA ALA A 497 -17.78 51.45 5.40
C ALA A 497 -16.86 52.65 5.08
N ASP A 498 -15.69 52.39 4.51
CA ASP A 498 -14.70 53.41 4.17
C ASP A 498 -14.55 53.48 2.64
N ASP A 499 -14.68 54.68 2.09
CA ASP A 499 -14.51 54.97 0.65
C ASP A 499 -13.01 55.05 0.26
N GLY A 500 -12.12 54.46 1.09
CA GLY A 500 -10.67 54.49 0.94
C GLY A 500 -10.10 53.39 0.02
N PRO A 501 -8.82 53.47 -0.38
CA PRO A 501 -8.15 52.45 -1.19
C PRO A 501 -8.11 51.09 -0.48
N ALA A 502 -8.42 50.00 -1.19
CA ALA A 502 -8.39 48.65 -0.64
C ALA A 502 -6.99 48.23 -0.15
N GLU A 503 -5.94 48.84 -0.71
CA GLU A 503 -4.55 48.63 -0.38
C GLU A 503 -4.20 49.06 1.06
N GLU A 504 -4.98 49.95 1.69
CA GLU A 504 -4.81 50.30 3.11
C GLU A 504 -5.02 49.10 4.04
N ALA A 505 -5.77 48.07 3.59
CA ALA A 505 -5.94 46.82 4.34
C ALA A 505 -4.65 45.98 4.42
N LEU A 506 -3.60 46.32 3.66
CA LEU A 506 -2.27 45.69 3.75
C LEU A 506 -1.44 46.23 4.94
N GLU A 507 -1.84 47.36 5.52
CA GLU A 507 -1.16 47.97 6.65
C GLU A 507 -1.82 47.59 7.98
N ASN A 508 -1.03 47.47 9.05
CA ASN A 508 -1.57 47.23 10.39
C ASN A 508 -2.16 48.53 10.96
N PRO A 509 -3.48 48.62 11.21
CA PRO A 509 -4.10 49.86 11.64
C PRO A 509 -3.97 50.11 13.16
N PHE A 510 -3.42 49.16 13.92
CA PHE A 510 -3.21 49.29 15.36
C PHE A 510 -1.85 49.88 15.70
N GLU A 511 -1.80 50.69 16.77
CA GLU A 511 -0.55 51.24 17.29
C GLU A 511 0.43 50.12 17.69
N PRO A 512 1.76 50.30 17.50
CA PRO A 512 2.77 49.30 17.84
C PRO A 512 2.66 48.74 19.26
N VAL A 513 2.25 49.58 20.22
CA VAL A 513 2.04 49.19 21.63
C VAL A 513 1.04 48.04 21.81
N VAL A 514 0.03 47.92 20.94
CA VAL A 514 -0.95 46.82 20.97
C VAL A 514 -0.23 45.50 20.70
N VAL A 515 0.52 45.45 19.60
CA VAL A 515 1.27 44.27 19.19
C VAL A 515 2.34 43.92 20.23
N GLU A 516 3.09 44.91 20.71
CA GLU A 516 4.13 44.72 21.73
C GLU A 516 3.57 44.18 23.05
N THR A 517 2.43 44.70 23.49
CA THR A 517 1.77 44.26 24.73
C THR A 517 1.25 42.83 24.59
N MET A 518 0.58 42.51 23.48
CA MET A 518 0.06 41.15 23.22
C MET A 518 1.18 40.12 23.08
N MET A 519 2.24 40.43 22.33
CA MET A 519 3.41 39.56 22.21
C MET A 519 4.19 39.46 23.54
N GLY A 520 4.19 40.52 24.35
CA GLY A 520 4.73 40.51 25.71
C GLY A 520 3.96 39.60 26.66
N ALA A 521 2.65 39.46 26.48
CA ALA A 521 1.81 38.58 27.28
C ALA A 521 2.11 37.08 27.06
N LEU A 522 2.49 36.68 25.85
CA LEU A 522 2.95 35.31 25.54
C LEU A 522 4.21 34.92 26.35
N LYS A 523 4.99 35.88 26.83
CA LYS A 523 6.14 35.62 27.71
C LYS A 523 5.75 35.41 29.18
N LYS A 524 4.50 35.71 29.54
CA LYS A 524 3.94 35.69 30.91
C LYS A 524 2.91 34.58 31.13
N LEU A 525 2.84 33.61 30.23
CA LEU A 525 1.88 32.51 30.32
C LEU A 525 2.04 31.74 31.64
N ARG A 526 0.91 31.30 32.18
CA ARG A 526 0.81 30.65 33.50
C ARG A 526 0.65 29.13 33.34
N PRO A 527 1.18 28.31 34.26
CA PRO A 527 0.96 26.87 34.26
C PRO A 527 -0.54 26.51 34.29
N ARG A 528 -0.94 25.50 33.50
CA ARG A 528 -2.28 24.92 33.54
C ARG A 528 -2.48 24.08 34.82
N PRO A 529 -3.73 23.81 35.23
CA PRO A 529 -4.03 23.01 36.42
C PRO A 529 -3.34 21.65 36.41
N GLY A 530 -2.71 21.30 37.54
CA GLY A 530 -2.00 20.02 37.72
C GLY A 530 -0.65 19.92 37.02
N MET A 531 -0.21 20.94 36.26
CA MET A 531 1.08 20.91 35.55
C MET A 531 2.25 20.71 36.51
N VAL A 532 2.36 21.58 37.52
CA VAL A 532 3.51 21.58 38.44
C VAL A 532 3.59 20.24 39.18
N ASP A 533 2.46 19.74 39.67
CA ASP A 533 2.38 18.44 40.35
C ASP A 533 2.73 17.27 39.42
N ALA A 534 2.20 17.25 38.20
CA ALA A 534 2.51 16.21 37.22
C ALA A 534 4.04 16.12 36.98
N LEU A 535 4.67 17.26 36.66
CA LEU A 535 6.06 17.30 36.24
C LEU A 535 7.06 17.16 37.39
N THR A 536 6.77 17.71 38.57
CA THR A 536 7.72 17.74 39.70
C THR A 536 7.51 16.61 40.70
N ARG A 537 6.28 16.09 40.82
CA ARG A 537 5.90 15.17 41.91
C ARG A 537 5.40 13.82 41.41
N ILE A 538 4.38 13.79 40.55
CA ILE A 538 3.64 12.55 40.21
C ILE A 538 4.44 11.63 39.31
N TYR A 539 4.93 12.11 38.15
CA TYR A 539 5.71 11.27 37.23
C TYR A 539 6.98 10.72 37.85
N ARG A 540 7.52 11.41 38.86
CA ARG A 540 8.76 11.05 39.56
C ARG A 540 8.50 10.38 40.91
N ASP A 541 7.24 10.15 41.26
CA ASP A 541 6.77 9.58 42.53
C ASP A 541 7.45 10.15 43.79
N ARG A 542 7.71 11.47 43.81
CA ARG A 542 8.48 12.11 44.90
C ARG A 542 7.74 12.13 46.25
N ASP A 543 6.43 11.95 46.27
CA ASP A 543 5.60 11.80 47.47
C ASP A 543 5.48 10.33 47.94
N GLY A 544 6.21 9.39 47.31
CA GLY A 544 6.43 8.04 47.84
C GLY A 544 5.19 7.14 47.87
N LYS A 545 4.25 7.33 46.93
CA LYS A 545 3.01 6.53 46.89
C LYS A 545 3.15 5.23 46.08
N GLY A 546 4.34 4.91 45.57
CA GLY A 546 4.60 3.69 44.83
C GLY A 546 3.91 3.69 43.47
N ARG A 547 3.92 4.83 42.77
CA ARG A 547 3.25 4.96 41.47
C ARG A 547 4.06 4.40 40.31
N LEU A 548 5.38 4.32 40.41
CA LEU A 548 6.17 3.83 39.29
C LEU A 548 5.87 2.34 39.03
N PRO A 549 5.64 1.94 37.77
CA PRO A 549 5.49 0.53 37.41
C PRO A 549 6.72 -0.30 37.84
N PRO A 550 6.53 -1.57 38.25
CA PRO A 550 7.65 -2.44 38.57
C PRO A 550 8.62 -2.53 37.39
N GLY A 551 9.92 -2.31 37.63
CA GLY A 551 10.97 -2.36 36.61
C GLY A 551 11.29 -1.02 35.93
N VAL A 552 10.47 0.03 36.13
CA VAL A 552 10.82 1.40 35.68
C VAL A 552 11.84 2.00 36.66
N ASP A 553 13.07 2.23 36.19
CA ASP A 553 14.14 2.87 36.95
C ASP A 553 14.31 4.36 36.61
N LYS A 554 13.74 4.82 35.48
CA LYS A 554 13.86 6.20 35.02
C LYS A 554 12.58 6.73 34.36
N VAL A 555 12.25 7.99 34.66
CA VAL A 555 11.22 8.75 33.94
C VAL A 555 11.80 10.03 33.36
N ASP A 556 11.73 10.18 32.04
CA ASP A 556 12.13 11.39 31.32
C ASP A 556 10.91 12.19 30.89
N VAL A 557 10.91 13.48 31.19
CA VAL A 557 9.87 14.43 30.82
C VAL A 557 10.39 15.32 29.71
N TRP A 558 9.60 15.49 28.65
CA TRP A 558 9.92 16.32 27.50
C TRP A 558 8.78 17.27 27.16
N ALA A 559 9.10 18.34 26.45
CA ALA A 559 8.13 19.24 25.83
C ALA A 559 8.49 19.51 24.37
N ALA A 560 7.51 19.35 23.49
CA ALA A 560 7.61 19.64 22.06
C ALA A 560 6.71 20.84 21.73
N THR A 561 7.29 21.94 21.22
CA THR A 561 6.57 23.20 21.00
C THR A 561 6.72 23.73 19.57
N ASN A 562 5.65 24.34 19.06
CA ASN A 562 5.71 25.16 17.84
C ASN A 562 6.42 26.51 18.10
N GLY A 563 6.59 26.92 19.36
CA GLY A 563 7.31 28.13 19.74
C GLY A 563 8.81 27.97 19.81
N SER A 564 9.52 29.09 19.96
CA SER A 564 10.97 29.09 20.06
C SER A 564 11.47 28.44 21.35
N LEU A 565 12.66 27.84 21.26
CA LEU A 565 13.35 27.20 22.38
C LEU A 565 13.55 28.15 23.56
N GLN A 566 13.92 29.42 23.27
CA GLN A 566 14.12 30.45 24.29
C GLN A 566 12.85 30.74 25.09
N LEU A 567 11.70 30.86 24.40
CA LEU A 567 10.42 31.10 25.05
C LEU A 567 9.97 29.87 25.85
N GLY A 568 10.19 28.68 25.29
CA GLY A 568 9.98 27.40 25.96
C GLY A 568 10.70 27.35 27.31
N ARG A 569 12.01 27.60 27.24
CA ARG A 569 12.90 27.57 28.40
C ARG A 569 12.55 28.59 29.47
N ALA A 570 12.32 29.83 29.08
CA ALA A 570 11.94 30.88 30.02
C ALA A 570 10.63 30.55 30.76
N SER A 571 9.69 29.87 30.10
CA SER A 571 8.41 29.49 30.70
C SER A 571 8.57 28.37 31.73
N PHE A 572 9.37 27.34 31.44
CA PHE A 572 9.66 26.29 32.41
C PHE A 572 10.45 26.78 33.62
N LEU A 573 11.50 27.59 33.41
CA LEU A 573 12.28 28.16 34.52
C LEU A 573 11.41 29.02 35.45
N ARG A 574 10.48 29.81 34.89
CA ARG A 574 9.54 30.60 35.68
C ARG A 574 8.57 29.73 36.48
N ALA A 575 8.08 28.64 35.90
CA ALA A 575 7.06 27.80 36.50
C ALA A 575 7.61 26.80 37.53
N LEU A 576 8.83 26.28 37.31
CA LEU A 576 9.39 25.16 38.06
C LEU A 576 10.68 25.50 38.81
N GLY A 577 11.27 26.67 38.57
CA GLY A 577 12.57 27.07 39.13
C GLY A 577 13.76 26.38 38.46
N GLU A 578 14.96 26.70 38.94
CA GLU A 578 16.21 26.20 38.35
C GLU A 578 16.41 24.70 38.58
N SER A 579 15.97 24.13 39.71
CA SER A 579 16.19 22.70 39.98
C SER A 579 15.43 21.79 39.01
N ASP A 580 14.14 22.04 38.81
CA ASP A 580 13.27 21.21 37.96
C ASP A 580 13.19 21.70 36.51
N GLY A 581 13.59 22.94 36.24
CA GLY A 581 13.61 23.55 34.91
C GLY A 581 14.99 23.71 34.24
N ALA A 582 16.14 23.44 34.89
CA ALA A 582 17.45 23.79 34.31
C ALA A 582 18.01 22.86 33.21
N ASP A 583 17.45 21.67 32.98
CA ASP A 583 18.04 20.69 32.02
C ASP A 583 17.44 20.80 30.61
N LEU A 584 17.49 21.99 29.99
CA LEU A 584 16.74 22.30 28.77
C LEU A 584 17.54 22.26 27.44
N ASP A 585 18.81 21.81 27.43
CA ASP A 585 19.58 21.50 26.19
C ASP A 585 20.88 20.72 26.50
N SER A 586 21.15 19.60 25.81
CA SER A 586 22.35 18.75 26.02
C SER A 586 23.49 19.11 25.03
N GLU A 587 24.73 19.37 25.46
CA GLU A 587 25.72 18.34 25.85
C GLU A 587 26.26 18.44 27.30
N ALA A 588 25.97 19.53 28.01
CA ALA A 588 26.63 19.91 29.26
C ALA A 588 26.09 19.25 30.55
N ALA A 589 24.96 18.54 30.52
CA ALA A 589 24.35 17.94 31.71
C ALA A 589 25.16 16.77 32.34
N ARG A 590 26.30 16.41 31.75
CA ARG A 590 27.07 15.20 32.06
C ARG A 590 28.40 15.42 32.79
N SER A 591 28.85 16.65 33.06
CA SER A 591 30.12 16.88 33.76
C SER A 591 29.91 17.42 35.19
N GLY A 592 30.20 16.59 36.20
CA GLY A 592 30.47 17.05 37.58
C GLY A 592 29.43 16.78 38.67
N ARG A 593 28.39 15.96 38.45
CA ARG A 593 27.39 15.62 39.51
C ARG A 593 27.55 14.21 40.06
N SER A 594 27.17 14.02 41.33
CA SER A 594 27.27 12.74 42.02
C SER A 594 26.21 11.74 41.53
N VAL A 595 26.48 10.44 41.74
CA VAL A 595 25.57 9.34 41.34
C VAL A 595 24.21 9.41 42.04
N GLN A 596 24.13 10.04 43.21
CA GLN A 596 22.89 10.18 43.98
C GLN A 596 21.93 11.23 43.37
N ASP A 597 22.49 12.31 42.80
CA ASP A 597 21.73 13.37 42.12
C ASP A 597 21.10 12.91 40.79
N ASN A 598 21.60 11.82 40.21
CA ASN A 598 21.22 11.32 38.88
C ASN A 598 20.16 10.20 38.91
N SER A 599 19.69 9.80 40.09
CA SER A 599 18.99 8.51 40.23
C SER A 599 17.48 8.52 39.93
N ILE A 600 16.78 9.67 39.85
CA ILE A 600 15.41 9.76 39.30
C ILE A 600 15.16 11.14 38.61
N GLY A 601 15.09 11.16 37.27
CA GLY A 601 14.54 12.22 36.42
C GLY A 601 15.16 13.64 36.53
N SER A 602 16.22 13.95 35.77
CA SER A 602 16.77 15.32 35.72
C SER A 602 16.14 16.16 34.60
N GLY A 603 15.52 17.28 35.02
CA GLY A 603 14.91 18.36 34.24
C GLY A 603 13.87 17.96 33.18
N ILE A 604 13.69 18.83 32.19
CA ILE A 604 12.69 18.72 31.12
C ILE A 604 13.41 18.89 29.80
N GLY A 605 13.38 17.87 28.93
CA GLY A 605 13.89 18.01 27.57
C GLY A 605 13.01 18.95 26.75
N LEU A 606 13.60 19.79 25.90
CA LEU A 606 12.85 20.71 25.05
C LEU A 606 13.14 20.44 23.58
N PHE A 607 12.09 20.49 22.77
CA PHE A 607 12.17 20.46 21.32
C PHE A 607 11.32 21.59 20.75
N SER A 608 11.92 22.40 19.88
CA SER A 608 11.24 23.45 19.14
C SER A 608 11.16 23.10 17.65
N CYS A 609 9.98 23.29 17.08
CA CYS A 609 9.75 23.16 15.64
C CYS A 609 10.63 24.10 14.80
N ASP A 610 11.07 25.23 15.37
CA ASP A 610 12.00 26.16 14.73
C ASP A 610 13.34 25.50 14.39
N GLU A 611 13.74 24.47 15.13
CA GLU A 611 15.03 23.78 14.94
C GLU A 611 15.07 22.93 13.66
N ILE A 612 13.90 22.49 13.16
CA ILE A 612 13.79 21.70 11.93
C ILE A 612 13.04 22.43 10.81
N GLY A 613 12.53 23.63 11.07
CA GLY A 613 11.82 24.44 10.09
C GLY A 613 10.51 23.81 9.59
N VAL A 614 9.82 23.08 10.47
CA VAL A 614 8.56 22.39 10.12
C VAL A 614 7.57 22.50 11.29
N ALA A 615 6.33 22.86 11.01
CA ALA A 615 5.25 22.96 11.98
C ALA A 615 4.61 21.60 12.30
N LYS A 616 4.17 21.39 13.55
CA LYS A 616 3.17 20.34 13.83
C LYS A 616 1.89 20.62 13.01
N PRO A 617 1.14 19.59 12.54
CA PRO A 617 1.28 18.16 12.83
C PRO A 617 2.11 17.36 11.82
N ASP A 618 3.10 17.97 11.15
CA ASP A 618 3.94 17.23 10.19
C ASP A 618 4.62 16.01 10.88
N PRO A 619 4.57 14.80 10.28
CA PRO A 619 5.21 13.59 10.83
C PRO A 619 6.68 13.76 11.20
N LYS A 620 7.43 14.64 10.52
CA LYS A 620 8.84 14.91 10.78
C LYS A 620 9.09 15.45 12.19
N VAL A 621 8.14 16.20 12.76
CA VAL A 621 8.22 16.71 14.13
C VAL A 621 8.30 15.55 15.13
N TYR A 622 7.36 14.62 15.04
CA TYR A 622 7.28 13.48 15.96
C TYR A 622 8.43 12.50 15.74
N ALA A 623 8.85 12.29 14.48
CA ALA A 623 10.03 11.49 14.16
C ALA A 623 11.31 12.08 14.77
N GLU A 624 11.47 13.40 14.74
CA GLU A 624 12.61 14.08 15.36
C GLU A 624 12.57 13.98 16.90
N VAL A 625 11.40 14.10 17.52
CA VAL A 625 11.23 13.86 18.96
C VAL A 625 11.66 12.43 19.32
N LEU A 626 11.14 11.41 18.61
CA LEU A 626 11.52 10.00 18.80
C LEU A 626 13.03 9.80 18.64
N ARG A 627 13.65 10.44 17.66
CA ARG A 627 15.10 10.41 17.43
C ARG A 627 15.87 10.99 18.62
N ARG A 628 15.47 12.16 19.13
CA ARG A 628 16.15 12.85 20.25
C ARG A 628 16.04 12.10 21.57
N ILE A 629 14.87 11.52 21.85
CA ILE A 629 14.67 10.69 23.05
C ILE A 629 15.31 9.30 22.91
N LYS A 630 15.88 8.98 21.73
CA LYS A 630 16.47 7.69 21.38
C LYS A 630 15.48 6.55 21.55
N ALA A 631 14.28 6.73 21.01
CA ALA A 631 13.24 5.74 21.03
C ALA A 631 13.64 4.53 20.16
N GLU A 632 13.59 3.34 20.75
CA GLU A 632 13.72 2.08 20.01
C GLU A 632 12.32 1.47 19.89
N PRO A 633 11.85 1.19 18.66
CA PRO A 633 10.56 0.55 18.48
C PRO A 633 10.59 -0.87 19.07
N LEU A 634 9.46 -1.31 19.62
CA LEU A 634 9.27 -2.68 20.11
C LEU A 634 9.63 -3.71 19.06
N ASP A 635 9.30 -3.39 17.82
CA ASP A 635 9.70 -4.14 16.64
C ASP A 635 10.21 -3.16 15.57
N PRO A 636 11.53 -3.12 15.29
CA PRO A 636 12.12 -2.30 14.24
C PRO A 636 11.62 -2.62 12.82
N ASN A 637 10.95 -3.76 12.66
CA ASN A 637 10.43 -4.26 11.40
C ASN A 637 8.90 -4.15 11.29
N SER A 638 8.19 -3.70 12.34
CA SER A 638 6.76 -3.43 12.25
C SER A 638 6.47 -2.24 11.32
N ALA A 639 5.46 -2.39 10.47
CA ALA A 639 4.99 -1.33 9.56
C ALA A 639 4.46 -0.10 10.32
N GLN A 640 3.82 -0.32 11.47
CA GLN A 640 3.50 0.74 12.43
C GLN A 640 4.43 0.58 13.63
N LYS A 641 5.38 1.51 13.75
CA LYS A 641 6.33 1.50 14.87
C LYS A 641 5.58 1.79 16.15
N GLU A 642 5.56 0.85 17.08
CA GLU A 642 5.08 1.07 18.43
C GLU A 642 6.27 1.17 19.38
N TYR A 643 6.15 2.05 20.38
CA TYR A 643 7.19 2.26 21.37
C TYR A 643 6.65 1.98 22.77
N GLN A 644 7.38 1.18 23.53
CA GLN A 644 7.00 0.88 24.91
C GLN A 644 7.31 2.05 25.82
N GLY A 645 6.35 2.46 26.64
CA GLY A 645 6.56 3.50 27.65
C GLY A 645 6.83 4.90 27.09
N ILE A 646 6.49 5.17 25.83
CA ILE A 646 6.64 6.50 25.22
C ILE A 646 5.27 7.14 25.00
N TRP A 647 5.03 8.23 25.71
CA TRP A 647 3.76 8.95 25.73
C TRP A 647 3.86 10.33 25.10
N PHE A 648 2.78 10.74 24.45
CA PHE A 648 2.55 12.11 24.02
C PHE A 648 1.28 12.66 24.67
N VAL A 649 1.40 13.80 25.36
CA VAL A 649 0.33 14.42 26.14
C VAL A 649 -0.01 15.78 25.54
N ALA A 650 -1.26 15.97 25.13
CA ALA A 650 -1.73 17.26 24.61
C ALA A 650 -3.18 17.53 24.99
N SER A 651 -3.56 18.79 25.09
CA SER A 651 -4.96 19.21 25.13
C SER A 651 -5.58 19.37 23.73
N HIS A 652 -4.75 19.22 22.70
CA HIS A 652 -5.12 19.33 21.29
C HIS A 652 -5.24 17.96 20.62
N THR A 653 -6.43 17.62 20.12
CA THR A 653 -6.71 16.30 19.54
C THR A 653 -5.93 16.07 18.26
N TRP A 654 -5.74 17.11 17.45
CA TRP A 654 -4.94 17.05 16.22
C TRP A 654 -3.47 16.71 16.51
N ASP A 655 -2.92 17.14 17.65
CA ASP A 655 -1.55 16.84 18.07
C ASP A 655 -1.45 15.41 18.60
N THR A 656 -2.41 14.97 19.44
CA THR A 656 -2.48 13.57 19.87
C THR A 656 -2.70 12.61 18.70
N PHE A 657 -3.48 12.98 17.69
CA PHE A 657 -3.69 12.16 16.51
C PHE A 657 -2.37 11.93 15.75
N ALA A 658 -1.66 13.01 15.44
CA ALA A 658 -0.41 12.92 14.70
C ALA A 658 0.70 12.20 15.48
N ALA A 659 0.78 12.42 16.81
CA ALA A 659 1.65 11.64 17.68
C ALA A 659 1.31 10.14 17.66
N LYS A 660 0.03 9.78 17.67
CA LYS A 660 -0.41 8.37 17.60
C LYS A 660 -0.03 7.72 16.26
N GLN A 661 -0.15 8.45 15.16
CA GLN A 661 0.33 7.98 13.84
C GLN A 661 1.85 7.76 13.82
N ALA A 662 2.60 8.55 14.60
CA ALA A 662 4.05 8.39 14.74
C ALA A 662 4.47 7.27 15.72
N GLY A 663 3.52 6.60 16.38
CA GLY A 663 3.78 5.46 17.26
C GLY A 663 3.74 5.73 18.77
N PHE A 664 3.40 6.96 19.18
CA PHE A 664 3.25 7.29 20.59
C PHE A 664 1.96 6.71 21.17
N ARG A 665 1.98 6.32 22.45
CA ARG A 665 0.75 6.27 23.25
C ARG A 665 0.31 7.69 23.56
N THR A 666 -0.98 7.98 23.57
CA THR A 666 -1.45 9.36 23.68
C THR A 666 -2.39 9.58 24.85
N ALA A 667 -2.17 10.71 25.53
CA ALA A 667 -3.04 11.14 26.61
C ALA A 667 -3.60 12.54 26.30
N TRP A 668 -4.92 12.65 26.37
CA TRP A 668 -5.62 13.89 26.06
C TRP A 668 -6.16 14.58 27.31
N VAL A 669 -5.96 15.89 27.40
CA VAL A 669 -6.42 16.73 28.51
C VAL A 669 -7.61 17.58 28.08
N THR A 670 -8.72 17.52 28.82
CA THR A 670 -10.01 18.04 28.33
C THR A 670 -10.19 19.56 28.40
N TYR A 671 -9.35 20.30 29.12
CA TYR A 671 -9.65 21.70 29.49
C TYR A 671 -9.52 22.73 28.35
N GLU A 672 -8.97 22.35 27.20
CA GLU A 672 -8.77 23.28 26.08
C GLU A 672 -9.87 23.14 25.03
N GLU A 673 -10.01 21.95 24.44
CA GLU A 673 -10.93 21.72 23.32
C GLU A 673 -12.29 21.19 23.77
N PHE A 674 -12.41 20.74 25.04
CA PHE A 674 -13.62 20.23 25.69
C PHE A 674 -14.24 18.96 25.07
N TYR A 675 -14.04 18.70 23.78
CA TYR A 675 -14.59 17.57 23.03
C TYR A 675 -13.54 17.02 22.06
N SER A 676 -13.30 15.71 22.10
CA SER A 676 -12.14 15.11 21.43
C SER A 676 -12.32 14.84 19.94
N CYS A 677 -13.50 15.08 19.37
CA CYS A 677 -13.82 14.81 17.96
C CYS A 677 -13.40 13.41 17.45
N PRO A 678 -13.84 12.30 18.10
CA PRO A 678 -13.32 10.96 17.83
C PRO A 678 -13.62 10.43 16.42
N SER A 679 -14.68 10.93 15.76
CA SER A 679 -14.98 10.61 14.36
C SER A 679 -13.96 11.18 13.37
N VAL A 680 -13.12 12.13 13.81
CA VAL A 680 -12.09 12.77 12.99
C VAL A 680 -10.71 12.29 13.38
N TYR A 681 -10.41 12.26 14.68
CA TYR A 681 -9.05 12.03 15.20
C TYR A 681 -8.87 10.68 15.91
N GLY A 682 -9.91 9.84 15.96
CA GLY A 682 -9.90 8.61 16.74
C GLY A 682 -9.89 8.86 18.24
N THR A 683 -9.53 7.84 19.02
CA THR A 683 -9.52 7.90 20.49
C THR A 683 -8.10 7.90 21.07
N PRO A 684 -7.80 8.86 21.97
CA PRO A 684 -6.59 8.82 22.80
C PRO A 684 -6.59 7.59 23.72
N ASP A 685 -5.41 7.12 24.12
CA ASP A 685 -5.27 5.96 25.01
C ASP A 685 -5.65 6.31 26.46
N VAL A 686 -5.38 7.54 26.89
CA VAL A 686 -5.75 8.07 28.20
C VAL A 686 -6.47 9.41 28.04
N VAL A 687 -7.48 9.65 28.87
CA VAL A 687 -8.19 10.93 28.93
C VAL A 687 -8.31 11.38 30.39
N GLY A 688 -8.03 12.66 30.67
CA GLY A 688 -8.17 13.23 32.01
C GLY A 688 -8.53 14.72 32.01
N ARG A 689 -9.07 15.21 33.13
CA ARG A 689 -9.57 16.59 33.22
C ARG A 689 -8.46 17.64 33.34
N ASN A 690 -7.29 17.24 33.83
CA ASN A 690 -6.12 18.08 34.02
C ASN A 690 -4.84 17.22 33.96
N LEU A 691 -3.68 17.86 34.06
CA LEU A 691 -2.39 17.17 33.92
C LEU A 691 -2.08 16.25 35.11
N GLU A 692 -2.56 16.55 36.32
CA GLU A 692 -2.42 15.66 37.48
C GLU A 692 -3.17 14.35 37.25
N GLU A 693 -4.43 14.40 36.83
CA GLU A 693 -5.23 13.22 36.55
C GLU A 693 -4.67 12.39 35.39
N VAL A 694 -4.24 13.05 34.31
CA VAL A 694 -3.60 12.37 33.18
C VAL A 694 -2.31 11.68 33.62
N SER A 695 -1.48 12.34 34.44
CA SER A 695 -0.24 11.73 34.93
C SER A 695 -0.48 10.49 35.80
N GLU A 696 -1.48 10.52 36.68
CA GLU A 696 -1.89 9.36 37.49
C GLU A 696 -2.40 8.22 36.59
N LYS A 697 -3.20 8.54 35.57
CA LYS A 697 -3.76 7.55 34.63
C LYS A 697 -2.71 6.93 33.72
N ILE A 698 -1.72 7.69 33.25
CA ILE A 698 -0.58 7.16 32.48
C ILE A 698 0.17 6.12 33.32
N LEU A 699 0.53 6.46 34.57
CA LEU A 699 1.25 5.54 35.44
C LEU A 699 0.39 4.31 35.81
N ALA A 700 -0.92 4.49 36.00
CA ALA A 700 -1.84 3.38 36.21
C ALA A 700 -1.94 2.45 35.00
N PHE A 701 -2.00 3.02 33.80
CA PHE A 701 -2.02 2.26 32.55
C PHE A 701 -0.77 1.40 32.38
N GLU A 702 0.41 1.97 32.63
CA GLU A 702 1.68 1.22 32.57
C GLU A 702 1.79 0.14 33.66
N ARG A 703 1.26 0.39 34.86
CA ARG A 703 1.15 -0.65 35.91
C ARG A 703 0.22 -1.79 35.49
N GLU A 704 -0.91 -1.46 34.88
CA GLU A 704 -1.87 -2.46 34.43
C GLU A 704 -1.26 -3.34 33.33
N LEU A 705 -0.54 -2.75 32.38
CA LEU A 705 0.22 -3.50 31.37
C LEU A 705 1.24 -4.43 32.00
N ALA A 706 2.06 -3.94 32.95
CA ALA A 706 3.05 -4.76 33.66
C ALA A 706 2.40 -5.90 34.48
N SER A 707 1.18 -5.71 34.97
CA SER A 707 0.44 -6.74 35.71
C SER A 707 -0.19 -7.81 34.80
N LYS A 708 -0.54 -7.45 33.55
CA LYS A 708 -1.10 -8.36 32.55
C LYS A 708 -0.05 -9.28 31.92
N ASP A 709 1.22 -8.88 31.90
CA ASP A 709 2.34 -9.74 31.45
C ASP A 709 2.56 -10.98 32.32
N ASN A 710 2.03 -11.02 33.56
CA ASN A 710 2.08 -12.20 34.43
C ASN A 710 0.98 -13.25 34.14
N ALA A 711 0.05 -12.97 33.24
CA ALA A 711 -0.94 -13.93 32.77
C ALA A 711 -0.80 -14.05 31.25
N ALA A 712 0.16 -14.87 30.80
CA ALA A 712 0.56 -15.02 29.39
C ALA A 712 -0.65 -14.98 28.43
N PRO A 713 -0.92 -13.83 27.77
CA PRO A 713 -1.78 -13.80 26.61
C PRO A 713 -1.02 -14.56 25.52
N ALA A 714 -1.71 -15.42 24.77
CA ALA A 714 -1.07 -16.09 23.65
C ALA A 714 -0.45 -15.02 22.74
N LYS A 715 0.89 -14.98 22.69
CA LYS A 715 1.69 -13.93 22.07
C LYS A 715 1.18 -13.71 20.64
N ALA A 716 0.67 -12.52 20.36
CA ALA A 716 0.32 -12.11 19.01
C ALA A 716 1.59 -12.29 18.16
N TRP A 717 1.50 -13.17 17.18
CA TRP A 717 2.62 -13.48 16.29
C TRP A 717 2.62 -12.53 15.10
N THR A 718 3.81 -12.11 14.67
CA THR A 718 4.05 -11.32 13.45
C THR A 718 5.04 -12.08 12.59
N TYR A 719 4.83 -12.10 11.29
CA TYR A 719 5.69 -12.79 10.35
C TYR A 719 6.94 -11.95 10.03
N HIS A 720 8.11 -12.56 10.17
CA HIS A 720 9.40 -11.95 9.85
C HIS A 720 10.19 -12.89 8.95
N LYS A 721 10.50 -12.45 7.72
CA LYS A 721 11.28 -13.26 6.77
C LYS A 721 12.68 -13.58 7.29
N ASP A 722 13.31 -12.65 8.00
CA ASP A 722 14.64 -12.83 8.59
C ASP A 722 14.67 -13.88 9.70
N GLN A 723 13.49 -14.28 10.22
CA GLN A 723 13.34 -15.40 11.15
C GLN A 723 13.17 -16.75 10.45
N GLN A 724 13.24 -16.81 9.12
CA GLN A 724 13.24 -18.04 8.34
C GLN A 724 14.68 -18.45 7.95
N VAL A 725 15.04 -19.72 8.14
CA VAL A 725 16.21 -20.43 7.63
C VAL A 725 15.90 -20.92 6.21
N GLN A 726 16.29 -20.13 5.21
CA GLN A 726 16.36 -20.56 3.83
C GLN A 726 17.74 -20.17 3.27
N GLU A 727 18.54 -21.17 2.92
CA GLU A 727 19.92 -20.99 2.43
C GLU A 727 20.00 -20.77 0.91
N THR A 728 18.87 -20.78 0.19
CA THR A 728 18.82 -20.86 -1.27
C THR A 728 18.80 -19.53 -2.00
N LYS A 729 19.49 -19.48 -3.16
CA LYS A 729 19.67 -18.29 -4.01
C LYS A 729 18.58 -18.07 -5.08
N ALA A 730 17.55 -18.91 -5.16
CA ALA A 730 16.57 -18.90 -6.26
C ALA A 730 15.15 -18.62 -5.74
N SER A 731 14.48 -17.61 -6.32
CA SER A 731 13.16 -17.13 -5.89
C SER A 731 12.01 -18.00 -6.44
N GLN A 732 11.09 -18.41 -5.56
CA GLN A 732 9.82 -19.08 -5.91
C GLN A 732 8.86 -18.26 -6.78
N HIS A 733 9.23 -17.06 -7.21
CA HIS A 733 8.42 -16.22 -8.09
C HIS A 733 7.88 -16.94 -9.33
N THR A 734 8.68 -17.82 -9.94
CA THR A 734 8.23 -18.59 -11.11
C THR A 734 7.31 -19.77 -10.79
N SER A 735 7.10 -20.11 -9.51
CA SER A 735 6.23 -21.22 -9.07
C SER A 735 4.77 -21.05 -9.43
N PHE A 736 4.32 -19.82 -9.71
CA PHE A 736 2.96 -19.54 -10.18
C PHE A 736 2.78 -19.78 -11.69
N SER A 737 3.83 -20.20 -12.41
CA SER A 737 3.83 -20.43 -13.87
C SER A 737 4.10 -21.88 -14.23
N ASP A 738 4.12 -22.19 -15.53
CA ASP A 738 4.44 -23.51 -16.04
C ASP A 738 5.95 -23.84 -16.03
N PHE A 739 6.82 -22.83 -15.87
CA PHE A 739 8.28 -23.00 -15.96
C PHE A 739 8.86 -24.07 -15.03
N PRO A 740 8.43 -24.19 -13.74
CA PRO A 740 8.97 -25.20 -12.85
C PRO A 740 8.72 -26.64 -13.31
N PHE A 741 7.58 -26.90 -13.96
CA PHE A 741 7.23 -28.24 -14.45
C PHE A 741 8.01 -28.63 -15.71
N LEU A 742 8.36 -27.62 -16.52
CA LEU A 742 9.04 -27.79 -17.80
C LEU A 742 10.56 -27.75 -17.66
N LEU A 743 11.08 -27.01 -16.70
CA LEU A 743 12.50 -26.79 -16.46
C LEU A 743 12.85 -27.01 -14.97
N PRO A 744 12.53 -28.18 -14.38
CA PRO A 744 12.69 -28.45 -12.94
C PRO A 744 14.14 -28.33 -12.46
N SER A 745 15.12 -28.65 -13.32
CA SER A 745 16.53 -28.51 -12.99
C SER A 745 16.99 -27.05 -12.86
N MET A 746 16.30 -26.11 -13.53
CA MET A 746 16.58 -24.67 -13.45
C MET A 746 15.73 -23.96 -12.40
N SER A 747 14.80 -24.67 -11.75
CA SER A 747 13.81 -24.15 -10.80
C SER A 747 13.79 -24.97 -9.51
N LYS A 748 14.91 -25.60 -9.13
CA LYS A 748 15.02 -26.28 -7.85
C LYS A 748 14.99 -25.26 -6.71
N PHE A 749 13.93 -25.29 -5.92
CA PHE A 749 13.74 -24.45 -4.73
C PHE A 749 13.95 -25.30 -3.47
N VAL A 750 15.20 -25.48 -3.06
CA VAL A 750 15.54 -26.28 -1.86
C VAL A 750 14.92 -25.62 -0.62
N GLY A 751 14.30 -26.43 0.26
CA GLY A 751 13.72 -25.93 1.52
C GLY A 751 12.41 -25.15 1.39
N SER A 752 11.64 -25.38 0.32
CA SER A 752 10.39 -24.65 0.04
C SER A 752 9.23 -25.59 -0.32
N VAL A 753 8.02 -25.05 -0.50
CA VAL A 753 6.84 -25.83 -0.92
C VAL A 753 6.93 -26.15 -2.42
N GLY A 754 6.60 -27.37 -2.82
CA GLY A 754 6.58 -27.79 -4.22
C GLY A 754 5.60 -26.98 -5.08
N SER A 755 6.00 -26.65 -6.33
CA SER A 755 5.18 -25.84 -7.26
C SER A 755 3.82 -26.46 -7.58
N GLN A 756 3.70 -27.79 -7.52
CA GLN A 756 2.42 -28.49 -7.68
C GLN A 756 1.44 -28.14 -6.55
N ALA A 757 1.90 -28.11 -5.30
CA ALA A 757 1.06 -27.81 -4.15
C ALA A 757 0.66 -26.32 -4.12
N ILE A 758 1.58 -25.42 -4.54
CA ILE A 758 1.26 -23.99 -4.76
C ILE A 758 0.14 -23.84 -5.80
N LEU A 759 0.24 -24.53 -6.93
CA LEU A 759 -0.79 -24.54 -7.97
C LEU A 759 -2.15 -25.00 -7.40
N GLU A 760 -2.19 -26.13 -6.70
CA GLU A 760 -3.41 -26.72 -6.14
C GLU A 760 -4.07 -25.82 -5.10
N VAL A 761 -3.29 -25.23 -4.19
CA VAL A 761 -3.81 -24.31 -3.17
C VAL A 761 -4.37 -23.05 -3.80
N ASN A 762 -3.66 -22.45 -4.76
CA ASN A 762 -4.15 -21.26 -5.47
C ASN A 762 -5.47 -21.53 -6.20
N VAL A 763 -5.57 -22.70 -6.85
CA VAL A 763 -6.82 -23.13 -7.50
C VAL A 763 -7.93 -23.36 -6.48
N GLY A 764 -7.63 -24.01 -5.35
CA GLY A 764 -8.61 -24.25 -4.29
C GLY A 764 -9.13 -22.97 -3.62
N ILE A 765 -8.28 -21.95 -3.46
CA ILE A 765 -8.68 -20.62 -3.01
C ILE A 765 -9.63 -19.99 -4.05
N MET A 766 -9.27 -20.00 -5.33
CA MET A 766 -10.11 -19.41 -6.38
C MET A 766 -11.43 -20.14 -6.60
N GLN A 767 -11.48 -21.47 -6.47
CA GLN A 767 -12.72 -22.22 -6.50
C GLN A 767 -13.69 -21.73 -5.41
N ARG A 768 -13.21 -21.58 -4.16
CA ARG A 768 -14.03 -21.06 -3.06
C ARG A 768 -14.48 -19.63 -3.31
N MET A 769 -13.58 -18.76 -3.76
CA MET A 769 -13.88 -17.35 -4.00
C MET A 769 -14.88 -17.14 -5.15
N ILE A 770 -14.73 -17.89 -6.25
CA ILE A 770 -15.52 -17.69 -7.49
C ILE A 770 -16.78 -18.55 -7.51
N LEU A 771 -16.71 -19.82 -7.10
CA LEU A 771 -17.78 -20.80 -7.24
C LEU A 771 -18.62 -20.95 -5.97
N GLU A 772 -18.04 -20.71 -4.79
CA GLU A 772 -18.73 -20.82 -3.49
C GLU A 772 -19.06 -19.45 -2.86
N ASP A 773 -18.62 -18.36 -3.48
CA ASP A 773 -18.73 -16.98 -2.98
C ASP A 773 -18.12 -16.76 -1.58
N LYS A 774 -17.15 -17.61 -1.20
CA LYS A 774 -16.36 -17.49 0.03
C LYS A 774 -15.08 -16.69 -0.27
N ARG A 775 -15.18 -15.37 -0.19
CA ARG A 775 -14.11 -14.43 -0.56
C ARG A 775 -13.26 -14.00 0.62
N GLU A 776 -13.87 -13.88 1.80
CA GLU A 776 -13.24 -13.35 3.00
C GLU A 776 -12.86 -14.46 3.99
N GLU A 777 -11.99 -14.13 4.95
CA GLU A 777 -11.49 -15.06 5.96
C GLU A 777 -12.60 -15.69 6.80
N ASP A 778 -13.55 -14.87 7.26
CA ASP A 778 -14.70 -15.28 8.08
C ASP A 778 -15.72 -16.15 7.32
N GLN A 779 -15.58 -16.22 5.99
CA GLN A 779 -16.36 -17.08 5.11
C GLN A 779 -15.67 -18.44 4.87
N GLY A 780 -14.48 -18.65 5.44
CA GLY A 780 -13.75 -19.91 5.36
C GLY A 780 -13.00 -20.11 4.04
N VAL A 781 -12.54 -19.03 3.38
CA VAL A 781 -11.80 -19.09 2.10
C VAL A 781 -10.52 -19.95 2.19
N PHE A 782 -9.91 -20.08 3.37
CA PHE A 782 -8.70 -20.86 3.59
C PHE A 782 -8.94 -22.23 4.23
N GLU A 783 -10.17 -22.52 4.66
CA GLU A 783 -10.46 -23.70 5.48
C GLU A 783 -10.35 -25.00 4.69
N GLY A 784 -9.62 -25.97 5.25
CA GLY A 784 -9.51 -27.33 4.71
C GLY A 784 -8.75 -27.44 3.38
N LEU A 785 -7.92 -26.45 3.04
CA LEU A 785 -6.98 -26.54 1.91
C LEU A 785 -5.95 -27.67 2.16
N LYS A 786 -5.76 -28.52 1.15
CA LYS A 786 -4.85 -29.68 1.15
C LYS A 786 -4.17 -29.72 -0.21
N GLY A 787 -2.90 -30.12 -0.29
CA GLY A 787 -2.34 -30.59 -1.55
C GLY A 787 -2.79 -32.05 -1.82
N GLU A 788 -2.81 -32.45 -3.09
CA GLU A 788 -3.22 -33.80 -3.47
C GLU A 788 -2.19 -34.86 -3.02
N ASN A 789 -0.90 -34.51 -2.98
CA ASN A 789 0.19 -35.45 -2.69
C ASN A 789 0.49 -35.61 -1.20
N ASP A 790 0.29 -34.56 -0.39
CA ASP A 790 0.59 -34.51 1.04
C ASP A 790 -0.63 -34.89 1.91
N LYS A 791 -1.87 -34.75 1.41
CA LYS A 791 -3.16 -35.08 2.09
C LYS A 791 -3.40 -34.41 3.45
N GLN A 792 -2.42 -33.69 3.97
CA GLN A 792 -2.49 -32.92 5.20
C GLN A 792 -3.07 -31.53 4.91
N ALA A 793 -3.85 -31.01 5.86
CA ALA A 793 -4.38 -29.67 5.76
C ALA A 793 -3.26 -28.66 5.98
N TRP A 794 -3.16 -27.69 5.07
CA TRP A 794 -2.25 -26.57 5.21
C TRP A 794 -2.62 -25.75 6.43
N ARG A 795 -1.64 -25.37 7.26
CA ARG A 795 -1.90 -24.58 8.46
C ARG A 795 -2.05 -23.12 8.10
N ILE A 796 -3.02 -22.47 8.72
CA ILE A 796 -3.27 -21.03 8.58
C ILE A 796 -2.61 -20.34 9.76
N TRP A 797 -1.66 -19.47 9.48
CA TRP A 797 -0.93 -18.67 10.43
C TRP A 797 -1.40 -17.24 10.26
N LYS A 798 -2.00 -16.66 11.31
CA LYS A 798 -2.56 -15.32 11.24
C LYS A 798 -1.77 -14.37 12.10
N GLU A 799 -1.28 -13.30 11.50
CA GLU A 799 -0.65 -12.23 12.27
C GLU A 799 -1.64 -11.63 13.28
N GLY A 800 -1.17 -11.32 14.48
CA GLY A 800 -2.04 -10.87 15.57
C GLY A 800 -2.78 -12.00 16.31
N LYS A 801 -2.60 -13.26 15.91
CA LYS A 801 -3.09 -14.45 16.65
C LYS A 801 -1.93 -15.25 17.22
N ALA A 802 -2.24 -16.19 18.11
CA ALA A 802 -1.25 -17.13 18.64
C ALA A 802 -0.60 -17.91 17.49
N ARG A 803 0.73 -18.02 17.50
CA ARG A 803 1.44 -18.89 16.56
C ARG A 803 0.93 -20.33 16.75
N PRO A 804 0.53 -21.03 15.68
CA PRO A 804 0.21 -22.45 15.78
C PRO A 804 1.43 -23.21 16.32
N GLY A 805 1.26 -24.11 17.31
CA GLY A 805 2.38 -24.78 18.00
C GLY A 805 3.33 -25.55 17.07
N ASP A 806 4.58 -25.70 17.50
CA ASP A 806 5.66 -26.34 16.73
C ASP A 806 5.29 -27.77 16.30
N LEU A 807 5.72 -28.13 15.09
CA LEU A 807 5.61 -29.51 14.60
C LEU A 807 6.66 -30.39 15.29
N ASP A 808 6.32 -31.67 15.45
CA ASP A 808 7.32 -32.71 15.66
C ASP A 808 8.27 -32.74 14.44
N GLU A 809 9.59 -32.72 14.66
CA GLU A 809 10.59 -32.72 13.58
C GLU A 809 10.42 -33.91 12.61
N SER A 810 9.79 -35.00 13.06
CA SER A 810 9.44 -36.16 12.23
C SER A 810 8.34 -35.91 11.19
N VAL A 811 7.58 -34.82 11.30
CA VAL A 811 6.50 -34.41 10.37
C VAL A 811 7.02 -33.41 9.31
N ILE A 812 8.20 -32.82 9.53
CA ILE A 812 8.85 -31.92 8.58
C ILE A 812 9.42 -32.77 7.45
N GLY A 813 8.81 -32.69 6.26
CA GLY A 813 9.23 -33.45 5.09
C GLY A 813 10.71 -33.22 4.76
N SER A 814 11.47 -34.30 4.60
CA SER A 814 12.87 -34.25 4.15
C SER A 814 12.94 -33.68 2.73
N ASP A 815 13.79 -32.67 2.48
CA ASP A 815 14.35 -32.07 1.24
C ASP A 815 13.67 -32.27 -0.14
N GLY A 816 12.39 -32.61 -0.17
CA GLY A 816 11.65 -33.03 -1.37
C GLY A 816 10.25 -32.44 -1.47
N ASP A 817 9.51 -32.33 -0.36
CA ASP A 817 8.19 -31.65 -0.29
C ASP A 817 7.88 -31.31 1.18
N ARG A 818 8.11 -30.06 1.59
CA ARG A 818 7.72 -29.58 2.93
C ARG A 818 6.21 -29.30 2.98
N LEU A 819 5.59 -29.52 4.13
CA LEU A 819 4.21 -29.11 4.36
C LEU A 819 4.10 -27.58 4.19
N GLY A 820 3.09 -27.13 3.44
CA GLY A 820 2.86 -25.71 3.22
C GLY A 820 2.06 -25.06 4.34
N ARG A 821 2.36 -23.78 4.61
CA ARG A 821 1.60 -22.90 5.50
C ARG A 821 1.12 -21.67 4.74
N LEU A 822 -0.02 -21.15 5.19
CA LEU A 822 -0.63 -19.92 4.70
C LEU A 822 -0.49 -18.84 5.76
N VAL A 823 0.38 -17.85 5.52
CA VAL A 823 0.57 -16.70 6.40
C VAL A 823 -0.37 -15.57 5.98
N VAL A 824 -1.41 -15.33 6.77
CA VAL A 824 -2.36 -14.23 6.58
C VAL A 824 -1.87 -13.01 7.33
N HIS A 825 -1.57 -11.95 6.60
CA HIS A 825 -0.99 -10.72 7.14
C HIS A 825 -2.04 -9.76 7.69
N ALA A 826 -1.64 -8.99 8.69
CA ALA A 826 -2.50 -7.95 9.27
C ALA A 826 -2.52 -6.70 8.37
N LEU A 827 -3.68 -6.45 7.74
CA LEU A 827 -3.96 -5.26 6.94
C LEU A 827 -4.57 -4.14 7.77
#